data_AF-A0A941KA52-F1
#
_entry.id   AF-A0A941KA52-F1
#
_cell.length_a   1.000
_cell.length_b   1.000
_cell.length_c   1.000
_cell.angle_alpha   90.00
_cell.angle_beta   90.00
_cell.angle_gamma   90.00
#
_symmetry.space_group_name_H-M   'P 1'
#
loop_
_entity.id
_entity.type
_entity.pdbx_description
1 polymer ?
#
loop_
_entity_poly.entity_id
_entity_poly.type
_entity_poly.pdbx_seq_one_letter_code
_entity_poly.pdbx_strand_id
1 'polypeptide(L)'
;MRKPPTRRLSGNGSGNGDLSEITFGGYDYPVVQAGVYAFTLEQNIEVPQPQSWSGQHQVTVEAPRFRLPDDAVRFRSPPSAGVGDYQSVLASVVFSDPKLPWLRSATPPGYPEEAAAPWLALTLFSPQELPLLQAGRGGVLSVDPGTRAAAISIEGFSGLAGKPASVLGLAATGKLVVPDLPDIGALVQEGDASCSMIAVPAAQVAASFPKWQELPYLAQTRSEPGMERQSALLCNRFSQPVDGDQPFSRLAHVISVEGYWTLLDGTAEGSAPLAQHAADDDVICFLVMTSWSFQNGGPQVKSDHFEPLARTLAQDPGTGAPRDLSFTHPVTRTDMSARPERLRARFASGYMPLSARLVTQETTFCWYRGPLVPFDTQVYTPQGSDQPLEDRFSDALVYDVEDGVFDLSRSGAWQIGRVMALADLELMTAWAEVLRQLRGGVEAQMRAGRTGAPPPENPTQSFLGTVREHGLAARPVARMAPPRAGRRRARQRLHAYPTRAETRAAITALGRDGLLGSAESDALDRIVEKVAQMMRLEGVPFHMLAPDPGYLPEESLRVFNIDPDWLSFLMDGVLSLGLRKGVDHALYSELREEIWTRAMSRAFGLGETPQDFLASGVILRSYLDTAWDDLMLHAYRRSAADPAVLEEIPVWHQTRLAGSLRMWFFLDRPDLIVLAPPVGRLHMGVSEAQEIQLRNLDGATGAVGALLPEAAPVSAAAHLRADGLTLKWWAEDGSGLVEALARALSAAGQPVARPGEAVPLPPQALAIELIVGTPALELTTPPAA
;
A
#
# COMPACT_ATOMS: atom_id res chain seq x y z
N MET A 1 -18.91 30.66 6.44
CA MET A 1 -17.91 29.87 7.18
C MET A 1 -16.55 30.03 6.52
N ARG A 2 -15.54 30.54 7.24
CA ARG A 2 -14.16 30.63 6.74
C ARG A 2 -13.59 29.21 6.57
N LYS A 3 -12.75 29.00 5.54
CA LYS A 3 -12.06 27.71 5.34
C LYS A 3 -11.30 27.31 6.63
N PRO A 4 -11.30 26.03 7.02
CA PRO A 4 -10.64 25.59 8.25
C PRO A 4 -9.14 25.88 8.19
N PRO A 5 -8.51 26.27 9.31
CA PRO A 5 -7.07 26.39 9.39
C PRO A 5 -6.45 24.98 9.25
N THR A 6 -5.50 24.83 8.32
CA THR A 6 -4.80 23.56 8.04
C THR A 6 -3.30 23.77 8.26
N ARG A 7 -2.62 22.76 8.81
CA ARG A 7 -1.15 22.72 8.92
C ARG A 7 -0.64 21.49 8.17
N ARG A 8 0.48 21.65 7.47
CA ARG A 8 1.11 20.63 6.62
C ARG A 8 2.19 19.95 7.43
N LEU A 9 2.36 18.64 7.35
CA LEU A 9 3.61 17.97 7.65
C LEU A 9 4.37 17.82 6.34
N SER A 10 5.64 18.19 6.35
CA SER A 10 6.62 17.90 5.31
C SER A 10 7.69 17.02 5.93
N GLY A 11 8.10 15.94 5.26
CA GLY A 11 9.23 15.12 5.72
C GLY A 11 10.51 15.95 5.90
N ASN A 12 11.52 15.39 6.57
CA ASN A 12 12.78 16.07 6.90
C ASN A 12 13.69 16.27 5.68
N GLY A 13 13.23 17.03 4.68
CA GLY A 13 14.02 17.40 3.52
C GLY A 13 14.19 18.91 3.43
N SER A 14 15.42 19.41 3.57
CA SER A 14 15.80 20.71 3.02
C SER A 14 15.85 20.59 1.50
N GLY A 15 14.70 20.67 0.84
CA GLY A 15 14.62 20.51 -0.60
C GLY A 15 13.17 20.60 -1.05
N ASN A 16 12.93 21.42 -2.06
CA ASN A 16 11.63 21.81 -2.60
C ASN A 16 10.91 20.64 -3.32
N GLY A 17 10.64 19.55 -2.60
CA GLY A 17 9.86 18.40 -3.05
C GLY A 17 8.79 18.10 -2.00
N ASP A 18 7.54 18.01 -2.43
CA ASP A 18 6.37 17.65 -1.63
C ASP A 18 6.55 16.25 -1.04
N LEU A 19 7.32 16.14 0.04
CA LEU A 19 7.36 14.94 0.88
C LEU A 19 5.94 14.76 1.41
N SER A 20 5.17 13.84 0.82
CA SER A 20 3.97 13.25 1.41
C SER A 20 3.18 14.29 2.24
N GLU A 21 2.58 15.31 1.61
CA GLU A 21 1.99 16.45 2.34
C GLU A 21 0.79 16.01 3.19
N ILE A 22 1.04 15.57 4.42
CA ILE A 22 -0.03 15.23 5.35
C ILE A 22 -0.58 16.54 5.88
N THR A 23 -1.85 16.78 5.64
CA THR A 23 -2.52 18.00 6.13
C THR A 23 -3.38 17.65 7.33
N PHE A 24 -3.09 18.26 8.48
CA PHE A 24 -3.94 18.20 9.66
C PHE A 24 -4.84 19.42 9.71
N GLY A 25 -6.14 19.20 9.91
CA GLY A 25 -7.13 20.25 10.15
C GLY A 25 -7.78 20.06 11.51
N GLY A 26 -8.09 21.16 12.21
CA GLY A 26 -8.65 21.10 13.56
C GLY A 26 -10.11 20.63 13.60
N TYR A 27 -10.92 20.96 12.59
CA TYR A 27 -12.34 20.63 12.54
C TYR A 27 -12.87 20.64 11.10
N ASP A 28 -13.95 19.91 10.85
CA ASP A 28 -14.75 19.98 9.62
C ASP A 28 -16.24 19.94 9.95
N TYR A 29 -16.82 21.12 10.19
CA TYR A 29 -18.23 21.26 10.53
C TYR A 29 -19.11 21.09 9.28
N PRO A 30 -20.27 20.40 9.39
CA PRO A 30 -21.26 20.42 8.34
C PRO A 30 -21.85 21.83 8.17
N VAL A 31 -22.36 22.13 6.98
CA VAL A 31 -23.02 23.42 6.70
C VAL A 31 -24.31 23.58 7.51
N VAL A 32 -25.00 22.46 7.75
CA VAL A 32 -26.20 22.37 8.58
C VAL A 32 -26.01 21.18 9.52
N GLN A 33 -26.21 21.38 10.82
CA GLN A 33 -26.10 20.32 11.81
C GLN A 33 -27.29 19.36 11.74
N ALA A 34 -27.15 18.19 12.34
CA ALA A 34 -28.26 17.26 12.46
C ALA A 34 -29.28 17.78 13.48
N GLY A 35 -30.56 17.75 13.13
CA GLY A 35 -31.63 18.26 13.99
C GLY A 35 -32.93 18.51 13.25
N VAL A 36 -33.95 18.90 14.01
CA VAL A 36 -35.25 19.29 13.47
C VAL A 36 -35.28 20.80 13.32
N TYR A 37 -35.38 21.27 12.07
CA TYR A 37 -35.46 22.69 11.74
C TYR A 37 -36.89 23.06 11.38
N ALA A 38 -37.36 24.20 11.86
CA ALA A 38 -38.64 24.75 11.45
C ALA A 38 -38.42 26.01 10.61
N PHE A 39 -38.86 25.97 9.36
CA PHE A 39 -38.91 27.12 8.48
C PHE A 39 -40.24 27.82 8.64
N THR A 40 -40.21 29.07 9.13
CA THR A 40 -41.38 29.93 9.21
C THR A 40 -41.41 30.85 7.99
N LEU A 41 -42.42 30.67 7.13
CA LEU A 41 -42.71 31.56 6.02
C LEU A 41 -43.71 32.62 6.49
N GLU A 42 -43.28 33.87 6.55
CA GLU A 42 -44.16 35.01 6.80
C GLU A 42 -44.41 35.76 5.48
N GLN A 43 -45.67 35.83 5.05
CA GLN A 43 -46.09 36.59 3.88
C GLN A 43 -46.93 37.79 4.33
N ASN A 44 -46.40 38.99 4.08
CA ASN A 44 -47.11 40.25 4.31
C ASN A 44 -47.64 40.77 2.98
N ILE A 45 -48.96 40.95 2.87
CA ILE A 45 -49.60 41.51 1.67
C ILE A 45 -50.09 42.93 1.98
N GLU A 46 -49.59 43.91 1.23
CA GLU A 46 -50.01 45.31 1.35
C GLU A 46 -51.33 45.56 0.59
N VAL A 47 -52.44 45.50 1.33
CA VAL A 47 -53.79 45.87 0.88
C VAL A 47 -54.37 46.89 1.89
N PRO A 48 -55.46 47.63 1.59
CA PRO A 48 -56.01 48.67 2.48
C PRO A 48 -56.36 48.18 3.91
N GLN A 49 -56.52 46.86 4.08
CA GLN A 49 -56.41 46.19 5.37
C GLN A 49 -55.21 45.22 5.29
N PRO A 50 -54.14 45.43 6.08
CA PRO A 50 -52.98 44.56 6.05
C PRO A 50 -53.36 43.15 6.53
N GLN A 51 -52.95 42.14 5.77
CA GLN A 51 -53.09 40.73 6.12
C GLN A 51 -51.71 40.08 6.14
N SER A 52 -51.38 39.43 7.25
CA SER A 52 -50.18 38.59 7.40
C SER A 52 -50.59 37.13 7.45
N TRP A 53 -49.86 36.29 6.73
CA TRP A 53 -50.01 34.84 6.77
C TRP A 53 -48.70 34.21 7.21
N SER A 54 -48.76 33.25 8.14
CA SER A 54 -47.60 32.48 8.57
C SER A 54 -47.84 31.00 8.32
N GLY A 55 -46.86 30.34 7.72
CA GLY A 55 -46.81 28.89 7.57
C GLY A 55 -45.51 28.36 8.17
N GLN A 56 -45.57 27.24 8.87
CA GLN A 56 -44.39 26.59 9.44
C GLN A 56 -44.21 25.24 8.76
N HIS A 57 -43.00 24.96 8.28
CA HIS A 57 -42.63 23.68 7.69
C HIS A 57 -41.43 23.11 8.43
N GLN A 58 -41.55 21.86 8.91
CA GLN A 58 -40.46 21.18 9.60
C GLN A 58 -39.66 20.31 8.63
N VAL A 59 -38.33 20.42 8.73
CA VAL A 59 -37.38 19.61 7.98
C VAL A 59 -36.42 18.98 8.98
N THR A 60 -36.22 17.68 8.88
CA THR A 60 -35.27 16.95 9.71
C THR A 60 -33.99 16.70 8.91
N VAL A 61 -32.85 17.11 9.47
CA VAL A 61 -31.52 16.76 8.95
C VAL A 61 -31.04 15.52 9.70
N GLU A 62 -30.92 14.42 8.96
CA GLU A 62 -30.56 13.12 9.51
C GLU A 62 -29.05 12.97 9.69
N ALA A 63 -28.64 12.36 10.80
CA ALA A 63 -27.27 11.90 11.05
C ALA A 63 -27.27 10.74 12.05
N PRO A 64 -26.22 9.89 12.05
CA PRO A 64 -26.08 8.80 13.02
C PRO A 64 -26.19 9.30 14.47
N ARG A 65 -26.98 8.62 15.30
CA ARG A 65 -27.15 8.94 16.73
C ARG A 65 -27.02 7.72 17.65
N PHE A 66 -27.53 6.57 17.22
CA PHE A 66 -27.55 5.34 18.02
C PHE A 66 -26.57 4.27 17.54
N ARG A 67 -26.26 4.27 16.25
CA ARG A 67 -25.35 3.32 15.60
C ARG A 67 -24.64 4.00 14.43
N LEU A 68 -23.37 3.64 14.22
CA LEU A 68 -22.63 4.04 13.03
C LEU A 68 -22.88 3.06 11.87
N PRO A 69 -22.83 3.52 10.61
CA PRO A 69 -22.74 2.65 9.45
C PRO A 69 -21.57 1.66 9.55
N ASP A 70 -21.73 0.45 9.01
CA ASP A 70 -20.71 -0.61 9.13
C ASP A 70 -19.38 -0.24 8.44
N ASP A 71 -19.40 0.68 7.46
CA ASP A 71 -18.26 1.22 6.70
C ASP A 71 -17.70 2.55 7.26
N ALA A 72 -18.28 3.06 8.35
CA ALA A 72 -17.86 4.34 8.92
C ALA A 72 -16.45 4.31 9.49
N VAL A 73 -16.00 3.17 10.02
CA VAL A 73 -14.67 3.02 10.65
C VAL A 73 -13.67 2.45 9.65
N ARG A 74 -12.65 3.23 9.32
CA ARG A 74 -11.58 2.83 8.38
C ARG A 74 -10.41 2.15 9.10
N PHE A 75 -9.96 2.73 10.22
CA PHE A 75 -8.82 2.20 10.99
C PHE A 75 -9.05 2.30 12.51
N ARG A 76 -8.45 1.36 13.25
CA ARG A 76 -8.41 1.33 14.71
C ARG A 76 -6.96 1.12 15.14
N SER A 77 -6.50 1.93 16.09
CA SER A 77 -5.16 1.82 16.68
C SER A 77 -5.31 1.87 18.20
N PRO A 78 -4.92 0.86 18.97
CA PRO A 78 -4.48 -0.47 18.54
C PRO A 78 -5.56 -1.25 17.76
N PRO A 79 -5.17 -2.24 16.93
CA PRO A 79 -6.11 -3.02 16.14
C PRO A 79 -7.00 -3.91 17.03
N SER A 80 -8.19 -4.24 16.51
CA SER A 80 -9.12 -5.13 17.21
C SER A 80 -8.52 -6.52 17.40
N ALA A 81 -8.56 -7.03 18.62
CA ALA A 81 -7.89 -8.27 19.05
C ALA A 81 -6.37 -8.29 18.78
N GLY A 82 -5.75 -7.11 18.59
CA GLY A 82 -4.31 -6.97 18.43
C GLY A 82 -3.54 -7.29 19.70
N VAL A 83 -2.29 -7.74 19.53
CA VAL A 83 -1.35 -8.00 20.62
C VAL A 83 -0.04 -7.27 20.30
N GLY A 84 0.36 -6.33 21.13
CA GLY A 84 1.58 -5.55 20.94
C GLY A 84 1.88 -4.67 22.14
N ASP A 85 2.99 -3.93 22.10
CA ASP A 85 3.28 -2.91 23.10
C ASP A 85 2.56 -1.61 22.71
N TYR A 86 1.55 -1.21 23.47
CA TYR A 86 0.81 0.03 23.25
C TYR A 86 0.87 0.98 24.45
N GLN A 87 1.88 0.84 25.33
CA GLN A 87 1.92 1.56 26.62
C GLN A 87 2.07 3.07 26.46
N SER A 88 2.89 3.50 25.50
CA SER A 88 3.16 4.90 25.18
C SER A 88 2.26 5.48 24.08
N VAL A 89 1.37 4.65 23.51
CA VAL A 89 0.45 5.03 22.42
C VAL A 89 -0.93 5.36 22.97
N LEU A 90 -1.48 6.49 22.54
CA LEU A 90 -2.88 6.84 22.74
C LEU A 90 -3.72 6.11 21.71
N ALA A 91 -4.77 5.42 22.17
CA ALA A 91 -5.69 4.77 21.26
C ALA A 91 -6.37 5.82 20.36
N SER A 92 -6.57 5.46 19.09
CA SER A 92 -7.20 6.29 18.09
C SER A 92 -8.11 5.48 17.16
N VAL A 93 -9.13 6.13 16.64
CA VAL A 93 -10.04 5.58 15.63
C VAL A 93 -10.22 6.58 14.50
N VAL A 94 -10.45 6.05 13.31
CA VAL A 94 -10.41 6.81 12.07
C VAL A 94 -11.66 6.54 11.30
N PHE A 95 -12.34 7.59 10.89
CA PHE A 95 -13.58 7.51 10.15
C PHE A 95 -13.42 7.91 8.70
N SER A 96 -14.21 7.26 7.85
CA SER A 96 -14.29 7.52 6.42
C SER A 96 -14.88 8.91 6.14
N ASP A 97 -15.91 9.31 6.91
CA ASP A 97 -16.51 10.65 6.81
C ASP A 97 -15.70 11.67 7.65
N PRO A 98 -15.15 12.73 7.04
CA PRO A 98 -14.42 13.77 7.76
C PRO A 98 -15.28 14.59 8.72
N LYS A 99 -16.61 14.60 8.57
CA LYS A 99 -17.51 15.43 9.37
C LYS A 99 -18.14 14.69 10.54
N LEU A 100 -18.00 13.36 10.60
CA LEU A 100 -18.69 12.50 11.57
C LEU A 100 -18.61 12.99 13.03
N PRO A 101 -17.44 13.37 13.57
CA PRO A 101 -17.34 13.84 14.96
C PRO A 101 -18.08 15.16 15.23
N TRP A 102 -18.38 15.94 14.18
CA TRP A 102 -18.97 17.27 14.25
C TRP A 102 -20.39 17.34 13.65
N LEU A 103 -20.99 16.21 13.25
CA LEU A 103 -22.40 16.17 12.79
C LEU A 103 -23.39 16.61 13.87
N ARG A 104 -23.02 16.42 15.14
CA ARG A 104 -23.75 16.82 16.34
C ARG A 104 -22.78 17.50 17.30
N SER A 105 -23.29 18.21 18.30
CA SER A 105 -22.47 18.93 19.29
C SER A 105 -22.62 18.37 20.70
N ALA A 106 -21.52 18.36 21.44
CA ALA A 106 -21.51 18.12 22.89
C ALA A 106 -21.59 19.42 23.71
N THR A 107 -21.61 20.60 23.08
CA THR A 107 -21.58 21.88 23.80
C THR A 107 -22.91 22.23 24.45
N PRO A 108 -22.88 23.02 25.55
CA PRO A 108 -24.09 23.59 26.13
C PRO A 108 -24.90 24.40 25.10
N PRO A 109 -26.25 24.40 25.21
CA PRO A 109 -27.11 25.26 24.39
C PRO A 109 -26.73 26.74 24.56
N GLY A 110 -26.51 27.46 23.45
CA GLY A 110 -26.16 28.89 23.45
C GLY A 110 -24.66 29.22 23.44
N TYR A 111 -23.78 28.21 23.40
CA TYR A 111 -22.34 28.41 23.17
C TYR A 111 -22.07 28.71 21.67
N PRO A 112 -21.03 29.50 21.33
CA PRO A 112 -20.72 29.81 19.93
C PRO A 112 -20.50 28.54 19.09
N GLU A 113 -21.19 28.43 17.95
CA GLU A 113 -21.07 27.28 17.02
C GLU A 113 -19.64 27.07 16.50
N GLU A 114 -18.83 28.14 16.46
CA GLU A 114 -17.43 28.09 16.01
C GLU A 114 -16.51 27.29 16.98
N ALA A 115 -16.97 27.02 18.19
CA ALA A 115 -16.28 26.25 19.22
C ALA A 115 -17.03 24.94 19.60
N ALA A 116 -17.87 24.43 18.71
CA ALA A 116 -18.65 23.22 18.96
C ALA A 116 -17.77 21.98 19.16
N ALA A 117 -17.71 21.51 20.41
CA ALA A 117 -17.08 20.26 20.80
C ALA A 117 -17.73 19.06 20.07
N PRO A 118 -16.91 18.09 19.61
CA PRO A 118 -17.41 16.89 18.96
C PRO A 118 -18.30 16.07 19.91
N TRP A 119 -19.33 15.43 19.37
CA TRP A 119 -20.28 14.61 20.15
C TRP A 119 -19.78 13.21 20.47
N LEU A 120 -18.62 12.82 19.93
CA LEU A 120 -17.99 11.52 20.12
C LEU A 120 -16.74 11.65 20.99
N ALA A 121 -16.52 10.66 21.86
CA ALA A 121 -15.30 10.51 22.65
C ALA A 121 -14.80 9.06 22.61
N LEU A 122 -13.48 8.88 22.59
CA LEU A 122 -12.85 7.57 22.68
C LEU A 122 -12.37 7.35 24.11
N THR A 123 -12.85 6.27 24.73
CA THR A 123 -12.53 5.93 26.12
C THR A 123 -11.86 4.57 26.20
N LEU A 124 -10.94 4.43 27.15
CA LEU A 124 -10.22 3.19 27.43
C LEU A 124 -10.50 2.73 28.85
N PHE A 125 -10.83 1.45 28.98
CA PHE A 125 -11.11 0.80 30.26
C PHE A 125 -10.30 -0.46 30.45
N SER A 126 -9.95 -0.74 31.70
CA SER A 126 -9.65 -2.11 32.12
C SER A 126 -10.97 -2.90 32.26
N PRO A 127 -10.99 -4.22 32.01
CA PRO A 127 -12.20 -5.01 32.22
C PRO A 127 -12.79 -4.80 33.61
N GLN A 128 -11.97 -4.67 34.66
CA GLN A 128 -12.43 -4.51 36.04
C GLN A 128 -13.12 -3.17 36.35
N GLU A 129 -12.85 -2.12 35.56
CA GLU A 129 -13.42 -0.77 35.76
C GLU A 129 -14.88 -0.68 35.28
N LEU A 130 -15.28 -1.55 34.36
CA LEU A 130 -16.65 -1.62 33.86
C LEU A 130 -17.44 -2.69 34.63
N PRO A 131 -18.54 -2.33 35.30
CA PRO A 131 -19.38 -3.31 35.97
C PRO A 131 -20.03 -4.26 34.95
N LEU A 132 -20.25 -5.51 35.36
CA LEU A 132 -20.93 -6.48 34.51
C LEU A 132 -22.43 -6.18 34.50
N LEU A 133 -22.94 -5.83 33.32
CA LEU A 133 -24.38 -5.72 33.08
C LEU A 133 -24.98 -7.13 33.04
N GLN A 134 -26.06 -7.34 33.79
CA GLN A 134 -26.82 -8.60 33.76
C GLN A 134 -28.27 -8.30 33.42
N ALA A 135 -28.89 -9.18 32.63
CA ALA A 135 -30.33 -9.14 32.46
C ALA A 135 -31.01 -9.31 33.84
N GLY A 136 -31.74 -8.29 34.30
CA GLY A 136 -32.65 -8.43 35.42
C GLY A 136 -33.67 -9.56 35.16
N ARG A 137 -34.34 -10.06 36.20
CA ARG A 137 -35.33 -11.15 36.08
C ARG A 137 -36.41 -10.79 35.04
N GLY A 138 -36.24 -11.27 33.79
CA GLY A 138 -37.16 -11.06 32.66
C GLY A 138 -36.65 -10.22 31.48
N GLY A 139 -35.40 -9.72 31.49
CA GLY A 139 -34.84 -8.93 30.38
C GLY A 139 -34.05 -9.73 29.34
N VAL A 140 -34.03 -9.28 28.09
CA VAL A 140 -33.17 -9.79 26.99
C VAL A 140 -32.05 -8.76 26.74
N LEU A 141 -31.13 -8.61 27.69
CA LEU A 141 -29.90 -7.82 27.47
C LEU A 141 -28.82 -8.77 26.95
N SER A 142 -28.39 -8.56 25.71
CA SER A 142 -27.22 -9.26 25.16
C SER A 142 -25.98 -8.46 25.46
N VAL A 143 -25.07 -9.02 26.25
CA VAL A 143 -23.80 -8.37 26.60
C VAL A 143 -22.67 -9.05 25.85
N ASP A 144 -21.86 -8.28 25.14
CA ASP A 144 -20.65 -8.78 24.51
C ASP A 144 -19.59 -9.07 25.59
N PRO A 145 -19.15 -10.33 25.76
CA PRO A 145 -18.13 -10.68 26.76
C PRO A 145 -16.77 -10.01 26.49
N GLY A 146 -16.47 -9.67 25.24
CA GLY A 146 -15.20 -9.06 24.84
C GLY A 146 -15.12 -7.57 25.15
N THR A 147 -16.22 -6.83 25.00
CA THR A 147 -16.27 -5.37 25.15
C THR A 147 -17.12 -4.89 26.32
N ARG A 148 -17.89 -5.77 26.97
CA ARG A 148 -18.88 -5.46 28.01
C ARG A 148 -19.97 -4.47 27.59
N ALA A 149 -20.12 -4.21 26.29
CA ALA A 149 -21.22 -3.43 25.76
C ALA A 149 -22.51 -4.26 25.75
N ALA A 150 -23.62 -3.65 26.16
CA ALA A 150 -24.93 -4.28 26.20
C ALA A 150 -25.84 -3.73 25.09
N ALA A 151 -26.45 -4.62 24.31
CA ALA A 151 -27.46 -4.24 23.33
C ALA A 151 -28.84 -4.12 23.99
N ILE A 152 -29.56 -3.03 23.70
CA ILE A 152 -30.90 -2.72 24.22
C ILE A 152 -31.75 -2.05 23.13
N SER A 153 -33.09 -2.16 23.21
CA SER A 153 -33.98 -1.39 22.35
C SER A 153 -33.95 0.10 22.72
N ILE A 154 -34.21 0.97 21.76
CA ILE A 154 -34.22 2.43 21.98
C ILE A 154 -35.29 2.85 22.99
N GLU A 155 -36.49 2.26 22.91
CA GLU A 155 -37.56 2.45 23.91
C GLU A 155 -37.13 1.95 25.30
N GLY A 156 -36.37 0.86 25.35
CA GLY A 156 -35.81 0.34 26.59
C GLY A 156 -34.82 1.32 27.21
N PHE A 157 -33.95 1.93 26.39
CA PHE A 157 -32.94 2.89 26.81
C PHE A 157 -33.56 4.18 27.37
N SER A 158 -34.53 4.77 26.69
CA SER A 158 -35.22 5.97 27.18
C SER A 158 -35.97 5.71 28.50
N GLY A 159 -36.49 4.48 28.67
CA GLY A 159 -37.12 4.03 29.89
C GLY A 159 -36.16 3.77 31.07
N LEU A 160 -34.83 3.89 30.92
CA LEU A 160 -33.85 3.67 32.01
C LEU A 160 -33.66 4.89 32.92
N ALA A 161 -34.00 6.10 32.46
CA ALA A 161 -33.72 7.34 33.18
C ALA A 161 -34.30 7.32 34.61
N GLY A 162 -33.43 7.50 35.62
CA GLY A 162 -33.83 7.60 37.02
C GLY A 162 -34.20 6.27 37.71
N LYS A 163 -34.09 5.13 37.02
CA LYS A 163 -34.28 3.80 37.63
C LYS A 163 -33.08 3.40 38.51
N PRO A 164 -33.27 2.56 39.54
CA PRO A 164 -32.17 2.05 40.34
C PRO A 164 -31.27 1.14 39.49
N ALA A 165 -29.94 1.20 39.71
CA ALA A 165 -28.96 0.41 38.97
C ALA A 165 -29.20 -1.12 39.06
N SER A 166 -29.89 -1.58 40.10
CA SER A 166 -30.33 -2.97 40.27
C SER A 166 -31.25 -3.50 39.15
N VAL A 167 -31.90 -2.62 38.38
CA VAL A 167 -32.69 -3.00 37.19
C VAL A 167 -31.81 -3.68 36.12
N LEU A 168 -30.53 -3.31 36.04
CA LEU A 168 -29.53 -3.90 35.15
C LEU A 168 -28.63 -4.92 35.87
N GLY A 169 -29.03 -5.40 37.06
CA GLY A 169 -28.27 -6.37 37.84
C GLY A 169 -26.91 -5.86 38.32
N LEU A 170 -26.71 -4.54 38.36
CA LEU A 170 -25.47 -3.90 38.79
C LEU A 170 -25.34 -3.89 40.31
N ALA A 171 -24.12 -4.12 40.81
CA ALA A 171 -23.78 -4.02 42.24
C ALA A 171 -23.52 -2.57 42.68
N ALA A 172 -24.34 -1.62 42.20
CA ALA A 172 -24.28 -0.21 42.59
C ALA A 172 -25.57 0.16 43.34
N THR A 173 -25.46 0.98 44.38
CA THR A 173 -26.62 1.40 45.19
C THR A 173 -27.35 2.62 44.62
N GLY A 174 -26.70 3.35 43.71
CA GLY A 174 -27.23 4.56 43.10
C GLY A 174 -28.22 4.35 41.95
N LYS A 175 -28.56 5.46 41.30
CA LYS A 175 -29.45 5.57 40.14
C LYS A 175 -28.69 5.50 38.83
N LEU A 176 -29.40 5.14 37.77
CA LEU A 176 -28.92 5.22 36.40
C LEU A 176 -29.15 6.62 35.84
N VAL A 177 -28.06 7.28 35.47
CA VAL A 177 -28.05 8.57 34.77
C VAL A 177 -27.95 8.30 33.27
N VAL A 178 -28.88 8.86 32.50
CA VAL A 178 -29.05 8.67 31.05
C VAL A 178 -28.89 10.05 30.39
N PRO A 179 -28.39 10.15 29.14
CA PRO A 179 -28.16 11.46 28.53
C PRO A 179 -29.45 12.25 28.36
N ASP A 180 -29.38 13.58 28.54
CA ASP A 180 -30.47 14.49 28.22
C ASP A 180 -30.53 14.71 26.70
N LEU A 181 -31.22 13.81 26.00
CA LEU A 181 -31.35 13.83 24.55
C LEU A 181 -32.72 14.43 24.18
N PRO A 182 -32.76 15.61 23.54
CA PRO A 182 -34.01 16.12 22.98
C PRO A 182 -34.47 15.21 21.83
N ASP A 183 -35.80 15.06 21.71
CA ASP A 183 -36.49 14.45 20.58
C ASP A 183 -36.04 13.02 20.20
N ILE A 184 -35.79 12.16 21.20
CA ILE A 184 -35.40 10.74 20.99
C ILE A 184 -36.34 10.03 20.01
N GLY A 185 -37.64 10.29 20.06
CA GLY A 185 -38.64 9.63 19.21
C GLY A 185 -38.78 10.18 17.79
N ALA A 186 -38.43 11.45 17.54
CA ALA A 186 -38.58 12.07 16.22
C ALA A 186 -37.37 11.85 15.30
N LEU A 187 -36.26 11.34 15.86
CA LEU A 187 -34.96 11.19 15.21
C LEU A 187 -34.53 9.72 15.09
N VAL A 188 -35.42 8.76 15.34
CA VAL A 188 -35.17 7.33 15.09
C VAL A 188 -35.24 7.07 13.59
N GLN A 189 -34.14 6.59 13.00
CA GLN A 189 -34.08 6.27 11.57
C GLN A 189 -34.70 4.89 11.28
N GLU A 190 -35.13 4.65 10.04
CA GLU A 190 -35.52 3.30 9.58
C GLU A 190 -34.32 2.35 9.66
N GLY A 191 -34.28 1.49 10.69
CA GLY A 191 -33.20 0.52 10.95
C GLY A 191 -32.65 0.55 12.38
N ASP A 192 -32.93 1.60 13.14
CA ASP A 192 -32.48 1.81 14.52
C ASP A 192 -33.34 1.04 15.56
N ALA A 193 -33.50 -0.28 15.39
CA ALA A 193 -34.30 -1.08 16.33
C ALA A 193 -33.63 -1.25 17.72
N SER A 194 -32.30 -1.09 17.79
CA SER A 194 -31.49 -1.32 19.00
C SER A 194 -30.23 -0.47 19.02
N CYS A 195 -29.81 -0.06 20.21
CA CYS A 195 -28.55 0.63 20.47
C CYS A 195 -27.65 -0.20 21.40
N SER A 196 -26.36 0.11 21.43
CA SER A 196 -25.41 -0.46 22.40
C SER A 196 -25.13 0.55 23.50
N MET A 197 -25.00 0.10 24.73
CA MET A 197 -24.67 0.95 25.88
C MET A 197 -23.60 0.33 26.78
N ILE A 198 -22.89 1.20 27.50
CA ILE A 198 -22.06 0.84 28.65
C ILE A 198 -22.51 1.62 29.88
N ALA A 199 -22.36 1.03 31.05
CA ALA A 199 -22.68 1.64 32.32
C ALA A 199 -21.38 1.87 33.09
N VAL A 200 -21.06 3.12 33.43
CA VAL A 200 -19.77 3.50 34.02
C VAL A 200 -20.00 4.19 35.37
N PRO A 201 -19.34 3.77 36.46
CA PRO A 201 -19.45 4.44 37.76
C PRO A 201 -19.08 5.92 37.67
N ALA A 202 -19.84 6.80 38.32
CA ALA A 202 -19.61 8.25 38.26
C ALA A 202 -18.20 8.65 38.74
N ALA A 203 -17.63 7.94 39.71
CA ALA A 203 -16.25 8.13 40.15
C ALA A 203 -15.22 7.88 39.02
N GLN A 204 -15.44 6.84 38.20
CA GLN A 204 -14.59 6.53 37.05
C GLN A 204 -14.74 7.60 35.95
N VAL A 205 -15.97 8.08 35.71
CA VAL A 205 -16.22 9.18 34.78
C VAL A 205 -15.47 10.45 35.21
N ALA A 206 -15.48 10.78 36.51
CA ALA A 206 -14.75 11.93 37.03
C ALA A 206 -13.23 11.83 36.82
N ALA A 207 -12.66 10.63 36.95
CA ALA A 207 -11.24 10.39 36.80
C ALA A 207 -10.79 10.39 35.33
N SER A 208 -11.41 9.57 34.48
CA SER A 208 -10.84 9.22 33.16
C SER A 208 -11.51 9.89 31.96
N PHE A 209 -12.73 10.42 32.07
CA PHE A 209 -13.42 10.95 30.89
C PHE A 209 -12.87 12.31 30.45
N PRO A 210 -12.85 12.59 29.14
CA PRO A 210 -12.52 13.90 28.64
C PRO A 210 -13.57 14.92 29.05
N LYS A 211 -13.13 16.13 29.39
CA LYS A 211 -14.01 17.28 29.65
C LYS A 211 -14.42 17.92 28.33
N TRP A 212 -15.55 18.62 28.29
CA TRP A 212 -16.01 19.21 27.03
C TRP A 212 -15.03 20.24 26.44
N GLN A 213 -14.23 20.93 27.28
CA GLN A 213 -13.14 21.81 26.86
C GLN A 213 -11.97 21.06 26.21
N GLU A 214 -11.79 19.77 26.54
CA GLU A 214 -10.71 18.92 26.00
C GLU A 214 -11.12 18.25 24.69
N LEU A 215 -12.42 18.01 24.47
CA LEU A 215 -12.95 17.31 23.29
C LEU A 215 -12.47 17.90 21.93
N PRO A 216 -12.37 19.22 21.73
CA PRO A 216 -11.84 19.78 20.48
C PRO A 216 -10.39 19.39 20.17
N TYR A 217 -9.59 19.06 21.19
CA TYR A 217 -8.20 18.61 21.02
C TYR A 217 -8.08 17.11 20.71
N LEU A 218 -9.13 16.35 21.00
CA LEU A 218 -9.18 14.90 20.81
C LEU A 218 -9.79 14.50 19.46
N ALA A 219 -10.32 15.44 18.69
CA ALA A 219 -10.81 15.21 17.34
C ALA A 219 -10.01 16.05 16.34
N GLN A 220 -9.63 15.42 15.24
CA GLN A 220 -8.85 16.06 14.19
C GLN A 220 -9.26 15.54 12.82
N THR A 221 -9.01 16.33 11.79
CA THR A 221 -9.08 15.89 10.40
C THR A 221 -7.69 15.72 9.84
N ARG A 222 -7.56 14.80 8.89
CA ARG A 222 -6.31 14.55 8.19
C ARG A 222 -6.56 14.18 6.74
N SER A 223 -5.67 14.62 5.85
CA SER A 223 -5.69 14.27 4.44
C SER A 223 -4.29 14.06 3.89
N GLU A 224 -4.21 13.23 2.86
CA GLU A 224 -3.05 13.05 2.01
C GLU A 224 -3.34 13.63 0.62
N PRO A 225 -2.31 13.99 -0.17
CA PRO A 225 -2.50 14.38 -1.56
C PRO A 225 -3.19 13.27 -2.35
N GLY A 226 -4.28 13.59 -3.04
CA GLY A 226 -5.04 12.63 -3.85
C GLY A 226 -6.04 11.75 -3.08
N MET A 227 -6.12 11.86 -1.74
CA MET A 227 -7.16 11.19 -0.95
C MET A 227 -8.19 12.16 -0.38
N GLU A 228 -9.40 11.65 -0.14
CA GLU A 228 -10.42 12.36 0.61
C GLU A 228 -10.00 12.56 2.07
N ARG A 229 -10.47 13.66 2.67
CA ARG A 229 -10.25 13.95 4.08
C ARG A 229 -10.91 12.88 4.95
N GLN A 230 -10.22 12.53 6.03
CA GLN A 230 -10.71 11.63 7.05
C GLN A 230 -10.75 12.36 8.39
N SER A 231 -11.58 11.88 9.30
CA SER A 231 -11.56 12.32 10.69
C SER A 231 -10.92 11.25 11.59
N ALA A 232 -10.25 11.68 12.64
CA ALA A 232 -9.65 10.83 13.64
C ALA A 232 -10.02 11.32 15.04
N LEU A 233 -10.28 10.37 15.92
CA LEU A 233 -10.62 10.58 17.33
C LEU A 233 -9.57 9.91 18.20
N LEU A 234 -9.06 10.64 19.18
CA LEU A 234 -7.98 10.25 20.07
C LEU A 234 -8.52 10.01 21.48
N CYS A 235 -7.95 9.03 22.17
CA CYS A 235 -8.19 8.83 23.59
C CYS A 235 -7.31 9.78 24.42
N ASN A 236 -7.82 10.20 25.58
CA ASN A 236 -7.08 10.99 26.56
C ASN A 236 -6.29 10.14 27.57
N ARG A 237 -6.34 8.81 27.49
CA ARG A 237 -5.80 7.89 28.48
C ARG A 237 -4.79 6.92 27.86
N PHE A 238 -3.70 6.64 28.56
CA PHE A 238 -2.73 5.61 28.17
C PHE A 238 -3.19 4.21 28.57
N SER A 239 -2.61 3.20 27.91
CA SER A 239 -2.95 1.81 28.16
C SER A 239 -2.13 1.15 29.30
N GLN A 240 -1.21 1.85 29.97
CA GLN A 240 -0.21 1.30 30.92
C GLN A 240 -0.79 0.38 32.02
N PRO A 241 -0.06 -0.65 32.48
CA PRO A 241 -0.57 -1.62 33.46
C PRO A 241 -0.93 -0.97 34.80
N VAL A 242 -1.97 -1.53 35.45
CA VAL A 242 -2.32 -1.19 36.84
C VAL A 242 -1.43 -1.98 37.82
N ASP A 243 -0.97 -3.19 37.45
CA ASP A 243 -0.11 -4.05 38.26
C ASP A 243 0.78 -4.97 37.39
N GLY A 244 2.06 -4.66 37.28
CA GLY A 244 3.11 -5.58 36.80
C GLY A 244 3.20 -5.84 35.28
N ASP A 245 4.27 -6.56 34.92
CA ASP A 245 4.75 -6.83 33.55
C ASP A 245 3.96 -7.93 32.80
N GLN A 246 2.74 -8.24 33.26
CA GLN A 246 1.89 -9.28 32.69
C GLN A 246 1.07 -8.75 31.51
N PRO A 247 0.76 -9.59 30.50
CA PRO A 247 -0.13 -9.18 29.43
C PRO A 247 -1.53 -8.88 29.98
N PHE A 248 -2.07 -7.72 29.63
CA PHE A 248 -3.39 -7.28 30.07
C PHE A 248 -4.24 -6.83 28.87
N SER A 249 -5.56 -7.01 28.98
CA SER A 249 -6.51 -6.57 27.96
C SER A 249 -7.04 -5.17 28.28
N ARG A 250 -7.23 -4.35 27.26
CA ARG A 250 -7.92 -3.06 27.34
C ARG A 250 -9.13 -3.06 26.42
N LEU A 251 -10.16 -2.35 26.86
CA LEU A 251 -11.42 -2.18 26.15
C LEU A 251 -11.49 -0.74 25.65
N ALA A 252 -11.70 -0.56 24.35
CA ALA A 252 -11.86 0.73 23.71
C ALA A 252 -13.32 0.91 23.28
N HIS A 253 -13.90 2.04 23.66
CA HIS A 253 -15.29 2.39 23.34
C HIS A 253 -15.36 3.80 22.77
N VAL A 254 -15.89 3.92 21.56
CA VAL A 254 -16.35 5.19 21.02
C VAL A 254 -17.76 5.42 21.53
N ILE A 255 -17.92 6.47 22.32
CA ILE A 255 -19.17 6.79 23.01
C ILE A 255 -19.74 8.12 22.53
N SER A 256 -21.07 8.25 22.61
CA SER A 256 -21.75 9.53 22.50
C SER A 256 -21.68 10.28 23.84
N VAL A 257 -21.23 11.52 23.79
CA VAL A 257 -21.22 12.47 24.92
C VAL A 257 -22.31 13.55 24.78
N GLU A 258 -23.20 13.40 23.80
CA GLU A 258 -24.40 14.24 23.65
C GLU A 258 -25.28 14.13 24.90
N GLY A 259 -25.81 15.25 25.40
CA GLY A 259 -26.68 15.26 26.58
C GLY A 259 -25.94 15.27 27.93
N TYR A 260 -24.61 15.33 27.93
CA TYR A 260 -23.77 15.23 29.14
C TYR A 260 -22.94 16.48 29.47
N TRP A 261 -23.23 17.62 28.85
CA TRP A 261 -22.45 18.85 29.02
C TRP A 261 -22.38 19.34 30.48
N THR A 262 -23.42 19.12 31.29
CA THR A 262 -23.44 19.48 32.72
C THR A 262 -22.58 18.56 33.59
N LEU A 263 -22.36 17.31 33.16
CA LEU A 263 -21.55 16.34 33.91
C LEU A 263 -20.08 16.40 33.49
N LEU A 264 -19.81 16.71 32.22
CA LEU A 264 -18.48 16.72 31.64
C LEU A 264 -17.83 18.11 31.63
N ASP A 265 -18.29 19.02 32.47
CA ASP A 265 -17.67 20.33 32.64
C ASP A 265 -16.36 20.25 33.43
N GLY A 266 -15.30 20.82 32.86
CA GLY A 266 -13.98 20.92 33.46
C GLY A 266 -13.83 22.09 34.45
N THR A 267 -14.81 23.00 34.54
CA THR A 267 -14.77 24.12 35.50
C THR A 267 -15.03 23.68 36.94
N ALA A 268 -14.53 24.44 37.91
CA ALA A 268 -14.76 24.14 39.33
C ALA A 268 -16.25 24.14 39.71
N GLU A 269 -17.04 25.05 39.14
CA GLU A 269 -18.50 25.12 39.38
C GLU A 269 -19.26 24.03 38.64
N GLY A 270 -18.87 23.73 37.39
CA GLY A 270 -19.56 22.75 36.55
C GLY A 270 -19.23 21.29 36.86
N SER A 271 -18.15 21.00 37.59
CA SER A 271 -17.80 19.63 38.02
C SER A 271 -18.57 19.15 39.27
N ALA A 272 -19.28 20.05 39.96
CA ALA A 272 -20.03 19.74 41.18
C ALA A 272 -21.14 18.67 41.00
N PRO A 273 -21.95 18.67 39.91
CA PRO A 273 -22.95 17.63 39.67
C PRO A 273 -22.34 16.23 39.57
N LEU A 274 -21.22 16.09 38.85
CA LEU A 274 -20.55 14.80 38.71
C LEU A 274 -19.94 14.32 40.03
N ALA A 275 -19.39 15.24 40.84
CA ALA A 275 -18.89 14.92 42.17
C ALA A 275 -20.00 14.42 43.10
N GLN A 276 -21.20 14.99 43.01
CA GLN A 276 -22.38 14.53 43.75
C GLN A 276 -22.79 13.12 43.34
N HIS A 277 -22.91 12.85 42.04
CA HIS A 277 -23.21 11.51 41.54
C HIS A 277 -22.14 10.47 41.92
N ALA A 278 -20.87 10.88 41.97
CA ALA A 278 -19.78 10.02 42.45
C ALA A 278 -19.89 9.71 43.96
N ALA A 279 -20.36 10.66 44.77
CA ALA A 279 -20.62 10.45 46.20
C ALA A 279 -21.83 9.55 46.45
N ASP A 280 -22.83 9.59 45.56
CA ASP A 280 -24.07 8.81 45.64
C ASP A 280 -23.92 7.39 45.04
N ASP A 281 -22.74 7.01 44.56
CA ASP A 281 -22.44 5.73 43.87
C ASP A 281 -23.37 5.48 42.66
N ASP A 282 -23.69 6.56 41.94
CA ASP A 282 -24.50 6.53 40.73
C ASP A 282 -23.70 6.00 39.54
N VAL A 283 -24.43 5.47 38.55
CA VAL A 283 -23.87 4.90 37.33
C VAL A 283 -24.38 5.67 36.12
N ILE A 284 -23.46 6.10 35.26
CA ILE A 284 -23.75 6.90 34.07
C ILE A 284 -23.73 5.99 32.84
N CYS A 285 -24.79 6.04 32.03
CA CYS A 285 -24.98 5.19 30.86
C CYS A 285 -24.59 5.92 29.57
N PHE A 286 -23.61 5.41 28.85
CA PHE A 286 -23.20 5.98 27.56
C PHE A 286 -23.66 5.10 26.40
N LEU A 287 -24.10 5.74 25.31
CA LEU A 287 -24.36 5.05 24.05
C LEU A 287 -23.02 4.74 23.37
N VAL A 288 -22.81 3.48 22.98
CA VAL A 288 -21.62 3.00 22.31
C VAL A 288 -21.86 2.96 20.81
N MET A 289 -21.05 3.69 20.07
CA MET A 289 -21.08 3.75 18.61
C MET A 289 -20.29 2.60 17.99
N THR A 290 -19.11 2.31 18.55
CA THR A 290 -18.28 1.16 18.19
C THR A 290 -17.38 0.80 19.37
N SER A 291 -17.01 -0.47 19.48
CA SER A 291 -16.09 -0.95 20.52
C SER A 291 -15.18 -2.06 20.01
N TRP A 292 -14.03 -2.22 20.67
CA TRP A 292 -13.12 -3.33 20.47
C TRP A 292 -12.26 -3.57 21.71
N SER A 293 -11.61 -4.72 21.76
CA SER A 293 -10.62 -5.05 22.79
C SER A 293 -9.27 -5.31 22.13
N PHE A 294 -8.19 -4.98 22.83
CA PHE A 294 -6.82 -5.34 22.43
C PHE A 294 -6.02 -5.78 23.65
N GLN A 295 -4.88 -6.43 23.44
CA GLN A 295 -3.99 -6.88 24.51
C GLN A 295 -2.65 -6.17 24.40
N ASN A 296 -2.17 -5.67 25.54
CA ASN A 296 -0.80 -5.22 25.65
C ASN A 296 0.06 -6.45 25.96
N GLY A 297 0.91 -6.85 25.01
CA GLY A 297 1.89 -7.90 25.23
C GLY A 297 3.06 -7.29 25.99
N GLY A 298 3.48 -7.89 27.11
CA GLY A 298 4.63 -7.38 27.88
C GLY A 298 5.91 -7.21 27.03
N PRO A 299 7.02 -6.72 27.60
CA PRO A 299 8.21 -6.23 26.88
C PRO A 299 8.92 -7.23 25.95
N GLN A 300 8.49 -8.49 25.90
CA GLN A 300 9.00 -9.53 24.99
C GLN A 300 8.23 -9.66 23.67
N VAL A 301 7.05 -9.03 23.52
CA VAL A 301 6.30 -9.06 22.27
C VAL A 301 6.87 -8.01 21.31
N LYS A 302 7.20 -8.40 20.07
CA LYS A 302 7.65 -7.46 19.04
C LYS A 302 6.60 -6.36 18.90
N SER A 303 7.01 -5.11 19.07
CA SER A 303 6.13 -3.96 18.88
C SER A 303 5.63 -3.91 17.44
N ASP A 304 4.32 -3.75 17.23
CA ASP A 304 3.75 -3.40 15.91
C ASP A 304 4.09 -1.97 15.47
N HIS A 305 4.83 -1.22 16.30
CA HIS A 305 5.29 0.13 16.00
C HIS A 305 6.11 0.16 14.72
N PHE A 306 5.80 1.14 13.87
CA PHE A 306 6.53 1.37 12.62
C PHE A 306 8.01 1.67 12.88
N GLU A 307 8.34 2.56 13.82
CA GLU A 307 9.71 3.06 14.01
C GLU A 307 10.74 1.97 14.39
N PRO A 308 10.52 1.09 15.39
CA PRO A 308 11.50 0.06 15.75
C PRO A 308 11.76 -0.94 14.61
N LEU A 309 10.69 -1.34 13.89
CA LEU A 309 10.81 -2.21 12.74
C LEU A 309 11.53 -1.50 11.58
N ALA A 310 11.18 -0.25 11.31
CA ALA A 310 11.81 0.57 10.28
C ALA A 310 13.30 0.80 10.56
N ARG A 311 13.67 1.06 11.82
CA ARG A 311 15.06 1.20 12.25
C ARG A 311 15.86 -0.08 11.97
N THR A 312 15.25 -1.25 12.15
CA THR A 312 15.88 -2.54 11.85
C THR A 312 16.15 -2.73 10.34
N LEU A 313 15.35 -2.10 9.47
CA LEU A 313 15.62 -2.08 8.02
C LEU A 313 16.79 -1.16 7.66
N ALA A 314 16.91 -0.02 8.34
CA ALA A 314 17.91 0.99 8.04
C ALA A 314 19.28 0.70 8.65
N GLN A 315 19.32 0.11 9.84
CA GLN A 315 20.53 -0.03 10.65
C GLN A 315 20.78 -1.49 11.06
N ASP A 316 22.05 -1.86 11.21
CA ASP A 316 22.40 -3.15 11.79
C ASP A 316 22.15 -3.13 13.31
N PRO A 317 21.33 -4.04 13.87
CA PRO A 317 21.00 -4.06 15.29
C PRO A 317 22.21 -4.11 16.22
N GLY A 318 23.34 -4.69 15.78
CA GLY A 318 24.52 -4.82 16.62
C GLY A 318 25.44 -3.60 16.62
N THR A 319 25.51 -2.87 15.51
CA THR A 319 26.51 -1.80 15.31
C THR A 319 25.90 -0.40 15.13
N GLY A 320 24.60 -0.30 14.84
CA GLY A 320 23.93 0.95 14.49
C GLY A 320 24.37 1.54 13.14
N ALA A 321 25.25 0.87 12.40
CA ALA A 321 25.71 1.32 11.10
C ALA A 321 24.59 1.21 10.05
N PRO A 322 24.52 2.13 9.08
CA PRO A 322 23.55 2.05 7.99
C PRO A 322 23.76 0.76 7.19
N ARG A 323 22.68 0.04 6.92
CA ARG A 323 22.72 -1.17 6.10
C ARG A 323 22.92 -0.78 4.65
N ASP A 324 23.88 -1.43 4.00
CA ASP A 324 24.00 -1.32 2.55
C ASP A 324 22.79 -2.01 1.89
N LEU A 325 22.13 -1.23 1.02
CA LEU A 325 20.89 -1.55 0.34
C LEU A 325 21.14 -2.16 -1.04
N SER A 326 22.38 -2.32 -1.49
CA SER A 326 22.68 -2.98 -2.77
C SER A 326 22.15 -4.41 -2.79
N PHE A 327 21.62 -4.85 -3.93
CA PHE A 327 21.21 -6.24 -4.15
C PHE A 327 22.43 -7.16 -4.35
N THR A 328 23.23 -7.32 -3.29
CA THR A 328 24.42 -8.19 -3.26
C THR A 328 24.32 -9.21 -2.13
N HIS A 329 24.95 -10.36 -2.31
CA HIS A 329 24.95 -11.42 -1.31
C HIS A 329 25.81 -11.03 -0.08
N PRO A 330 25.38 -11.25 1.18
CA PRO A 330 26.11 -10.84 2.38
C PRO A 330 27.54 -11.39 2.51
N VAL A 331 27.84 -12.52 1.86
CA VAL A 331 29.21 -13.09 1.83
C VAL A 331 30.22 -12.11 1.22
N THR A 332 29.79 -11.17 0.38
CA THR A 332 30.65 -10.07 -0.12
C THR A 332 31.28 -9.25 1.02
N ARG A 333 30.67 -9.27 2.21
CA ARG A 333 31.06 -8.47 3.39
C ARG A 333 32.03 -9.18 4.33
N THR A 334 32.07 -10.51 4.31
CA THR A 334 32.96 -11.31 5.17
C THR A 334 34.22 -11.73 4.42
N ASP A 335 35.39 -11.27 4.87
CA ASP A 335 36.71 -11.82 4.55
C ASP A 335 37.05 -11.98 3.05
N MET A 336 36.45 -11.11 2.20
CA MET A 336 36.68 -11.10 0.76
C MET A 336 37.96 -10.34 0.34
N SER A 337 38.64 -9.65 1.26
CA SER A 337 39.90 -8.93 0.95
C SER A 337 41.05 -9.87 0.57
N ALA A 338 41.08 -11.08 1.14
CA ALA A 338 42.07 -12.10 0.83
C ALA A 338 41.75 -12.93 -0.42
N ARG A 339 40.59 -12.71 -1.06
CA ARG A 339 40.14 -13.48 -2.23
C ARG A 339 40.61 -12.84 -3.55
N PRO A 340 40.75 -13.62 -4.64
CA PRO A 340 41.12 -13.09 -5.95
C PRO A 340 40.18 -11.96 -6.39
N GLU A 341 40.74 -10.92 -7.02
CA GLU A 341 40.02 -9.72 -7.47
C GLU A 341 38.81 -10.06 -8.34
N ARG A 342 38.98 -10.99 -9.27
CA ARG A 342 37.93 -11.43 -10.19
C ARG A 342 36.76 -12.13 -9.49
N LEU A 343 37.04 -12.94 -8.47
CA LEU A 343 35.99 -13.56 -7.65
C LEU A 343 35.19 -12.50 -6.90
N ARG A 344 35.88 -11.50 -6.33
CA ARG A 344 35.24 -10.35 -5.68
C ARG A 344 34.36 -9.58 -6.67
N ALA A 345 34.87 -9.33 -7.89
CA ALA A 345 34.14 -8.64 -8.95
C ALA A 345 32.86 -9.40 -9.35
N ARG A 346 32.93 -10.74 -9.52
CA ARG A 346 31.75 -11.57 -9.81
C ARG A 346 30.66 -11.43 -8.75
N PHE A 347 31.02 -11.54 -7.47
CA PHE A 347 30.06 -11.35 -6.38
C PHE A 347 29.53 -9.92 -6.30
N ALA A 348 30.37 -8.91 -6.53
CA ALA A 348 29.95 -7.51 -6.57
C ALA A 348 28.96 -7.24 -7.72
N SER A 349 29.10 -7.93 -8.85
CA SER A 349 28.15 -7.90 -9.97
C SER A 349 26.91 -8.78 -9.76
N GLY A 350 26.71 -9.35 -8.56
CA GLY A 350 25.53 -10.14 -8.19
C GLY A 350 25.58 -11.62 -8.58
N TYR A 351 26.69 -12.15 -9.10
CA TYR A 351 26.80 -13.57 -9.44
C TYR A 351 26.94 -14.45 -8.19
N MET A 352 26.28 -15.61 -8.22
CA MET A 352 26.41 -16.67 -7.22
C MET A 352 26.89 -17.97 -7.89
N PRO A 353 27.83 -18.72 -7.27
CA PRO A 353 28.15 -20.05 -7.74
C PRO A 353 27.03 -21.01 -7.31
N LEU A 354 26.41 -21.69 -8.26
CA LEU A 354 25.41 -22.72 -8.02
C LEU A 354 25.94 -24.09 -8.41
N SER A 355 25.45 -25.14 -7.74
CA SER A 355 25.72 -26.51 -8.16
C SER A 355 24.94 -26.82 -9.44
N ALA A 356 25.66 -27.20 -10.50
CA ALA A 356 25.08 -27.55 -11.79
C ALA A 356 25.29 -29.04 -12.07
N ARG A 357 24.27 -29.67 -12.65
CA ARG A 357 24.38 -31.03 -13.19
C ARG A 357 24.38 -30.97 -14.70
N LEU A 358 25.46 -31.44 -15.30
CA LEU A 358 25.60 -31.48 -16.76
C LEU A 358 24.73 -32.60 -17.36
N VAL A 359 24.54 -32.57 -18.68
CA VAL A 359 23.84 -33.63 -19.43
C VAL A 359 24.52 -35.00 -19.23
N THR A 360 25.84 -35.01 -18.98
CA THR A 360 26.65 -36.19 -18.65
C THR A 360 26.39 -36.73 -17.23
N GLN A 361 25.51 -36.10 -16.45
CA GLN A 361 25.25 -36.37 -15.02
C GLN A 361 26.39 -35.99 -14.06
N GLU A 362 27.50 -35.46 -14.59
CA GLU A 362 28.57 -34.91 -13.77
C GLU A 362 28.07 -33.69 -12.99
N THR A 363 28.47 -33.60 -11.73
CA THR A 363 28.18 -32.45 -10.88
C THR A 363 29.37 -31.50 -10.92
N THR A 364 29.12 -30.27 -11.34
CA THR A 364 30.07 -29.17 -11.37
C THR A 364 29.43 -27.94 -10.73
N PHE A 365 30.08 -26.78 -10.78
CA PHE A 365 29.47 -25.51 -10.44
C PHE A 365 29.35 -24.61 -11.67
N CYS A 366 28.42 -23.67 -11.60
CA CYS A 366 28.20 -22.66 -12.61
C CYS A 366 27.99 -21.29 -11.95
N TRP A 367 28.24 -20.23 -12.70
CA TRP A 367 27.79 -18.90 -12.35
C TRP A 367 26.31 -18.74 -12.70
N TYR A 368 25.57 -18.05 -11.82
CA TYR A 368 24.21 -17.62 -12.11
C TYR A 368 23.94 -16.25 -11.49
N ARG A 369 23.20 -15.43 -12.24
CA ARG A 369 22.67 -14.13 -11.83
C ARG A 369 21.23 -14.00 -12.36
N GLY A 370 20.35 -13.53 -11.49
CA GLY A 370 18.96 -13.23 -11.85
C GLY A 370 18.81 -11.89 -12.60
N PRO A 371 17.56 -11.46 -12.87
CA PRO A 371 17.31 -10.16 -13.50
C PRO A 371 17.57 -8.97 -12.57
N LEU A 372 17.68 -9.18 -11.26
CA LEU A 372 17.89 -8.11 -10.29
C LEU A 372 19.41 -7.89 -10.10
N VAL A 373 19.92 -6.74 -10.54
CA VAL A 373 21.36 -6.45 -10.53
C VAL A 373 21.71 -5.20 -9.71
N PRO A 374 22.89 -5.14 -9.06
CA PRO A 374 23.28 -4.02 -8.19
C PRO A 374 23.95 -2.83 -8.91
N PHE A 375 24.23 -2.94 -10.21
CA PHE A 375 24.94 -1.95 -11.02
C PHE A 375 24.03 -1.33 -12.07
N ASP A 376 24.42 -0.19 -12.65
CA ASP A 376 23.64 0.44 -13.71
C ASP A 376 23.77 -0.36 -15.01
N THR A 377 22.63 -0.83 -15.50
CA THR A 377 22.57 -1.59 -16.74
C THR A 377 22.72 -0.64 -17.91
N GLN A 378 23.50 -1.04 -18.91
CA GLN A 378 23.49 -0.33 -20.19
C GLN A 378 22.12 -0.44 -20.83
N VAL A 379 21.73 0.59 -21.57
CA VAL A 379 20.51 0.57 -22.37
C VAL A 379 20.55 -0.67 -23.27
N TYR A 380 19.45 -1.43 -23.24
CA TYR A 380 19.22 -2.47 -24.24
C TYR A 380 19.34 -1.87 -25.64
N THR A 381 20.38 -2.25 -26.36
CA THR A 381 20.48 -1.96 -27.78
C THR A 381 19.88 -3.17 -28.51
N PRO A 382 18.76 -3.01 -29.25
CA PRO A 382 18.26 -4.02 -30.16
C PRO A 382 19.41 -4.67 -30.92
N GLN A 383 19.61 -5.98 -30.73
CA GLN A 383 20.51 -6.71 -31.61
C GLN A 383 19.90 -6.58 -33.01
N GLY A 384 20.63 -5.95 -33.94
CA GLY A 384 20.16 -5.79 -35.31
C GLY A 384 19.77 -7.15 -35.91
N SER A 385 18.89 -7.15 -36.91
CA SER A 385 18.35 -8.35 -37.57
C SER A 385 19.39 -9.31 -38.17
N ASP A 386 20.68 -8.94 -38.13
CA ASP A 386 21.81 -9.74 -38.60
C ASP A 386 22.42 -10.67 -37.55
N GLN A 387 22.08 -10.55 -36.25
CA GLN A 387 22.54 -11.52 -35.25
C GLN A 387 21.68 -12.79 -35.26
N PRO A 388 22.28 -13.99 -35.22
CA PRO A 388 21.52 -15.23 -35.19
C PRO A 388 20.75 -15.33 -33.86
N LEU A 389 19.43 -15.55 -33.98
CA LEU A 389 18.57 -15.87 -32.83
C LEU A 389 19.13 -17.06 -32.05
N GLU A 390 19.08 -16.95 -30.73
CA GLU A 390 19.40 -18.06 -29.83
C GLU A 390 18.18 -18.99 -29.73
N ASP A 391 18.14 -19.96 -30.63
CA ASP A 391 16.98 -20.86 -30.84
C ASP A 391 16.91 -21.99 -29.83
N ARG A 392 17.98 -22.20 -29.06
CA ARG A 392 18.11 -23.29 -28.12
C ARG A 392 18.74 -22.80 -26.83
N PHE A 393 18.44 -23.54 -25.77
CA PHE A 393 19.18 -23.48 -24.52
C PHE A 393 20.71 -23.47 -24.70
N SER A 394 21.23 -24.31 -25.60
CA SER A 394 22.67 -24.40 -25.86
C SER A 394 23.27 -23.13 -26.44
N ASP A 395 22.45 -22.34 -27.13
CA ASP A 395 22.88 -21.13 -27.83
C ASP A 395 22.99 -19.97 -26.82
N ALA A 396 22.20 -20.02 -25.75
CA ALA A 396 22.22 -19.11 -24.60
C ALA A 396 23.20 -19.49 -23.48
N LEU A 397 23.94 -20.60 -23.61
CA LEU A 397 24.96 -20.99 -22.65
C LEU A 397 26.22 -20.16 -22.86
N VAL A 398 26.67 -19.49 -21.81
CA VAL A 398 27.94 -18.76 -21.82
C VAL A 398 29.00 -19.59 -21.12
N TYR A 399 30.14 -19.82 -21.78
CA TYR A 399 31.30 -20.46 -21.15
C TYR A 399 32.32 -19.40 -20.78
N ASP A 400 32.57 -19.25 -19.47
CA ASP A 400 33.63 -18.39 -18.99
C ASP A 400 34.98 -19.11 -19.14
N VAL A 401 35.77 -18.67 -20.13
CA VAL A 401 37.07 -19.28 -20.45
C VAL A 401 38.09 -19.11 -19.33
N GLU A 402 38.03 -18.00 -18.59
CA GLU A 402 39.00 -17.68 -17.54
C GLU A 402 38.74 -18.47 -16.27
N ASP A 403 37.47 -18.67 -15.88
CA ASP A 403 37.11 -19.47 -14.71
C ASP A 403 36.91 -20.97 -15.04
N GLY A 404 36.81 -21.31 -16.33
CA GLY A 404 36.58 -22.66 -16.81
C GLY A 404 35.19 -23.21 -16.45
N VAL A 405 34.21 -22.34 -16.24
CA VAL A 405 32.85 -22.72 -15.82
C VAL A 405 31.78 -22.07 -16.68
N PHE A 406 30.59 -22.67 -16.67
CA PHE A 406 29.44 -22.12 -17.36
C PHE A 406 28.80 -20.99 -16.56
N ASP A 407 28.33 -19.97 -17.26
CA ASP A 407 27.37 -18.98 -16.78
C ASP A 407 25.99 -19.32 -17.35
N LEU A 408 25.08 -19.69 -16.45
CA LEU A 408 23.74 -20.14 -16.80
C LEU A 408 22.70 -19.01 -16.80
N SER A 409 23.08 -17.76 -16.54
CA SER A 409 22.12 -16.65 -16.34
C SER A 409 21.16 -16.48 -17.53
N ARG A 410 21.70 -16.38 -18.75
CA ARG A 410 20.94 -16.25 -20.00
C ARG A 410 20.14 -17.51 -20.33
N SER A 411 20.82 -18.66 -20.27
CA SER A 411 20.20 -19.96 -20.53
C SER A 411 19.07 -20.29 -19.55
N GLY A 412 19.18 -19.83 -18.30
CA GLY A 412 18.17 -19.96 -17.26
C GLY A 412 16.96 -19.09 -17.53
N ALA A 413 17.17 -17.82 -17.91
CA ALA A 413 16.11 -16.91 -18.35
C ALA A 413 15.30 -17.49 -19.52
N TRP A 414 16.01 -18.00 -20.53
CA TRP A 414 15.37 -18.63 -21.69
C TRP A 414 14.55 -19.87 -21.32
N GLN A 415 15.07 -20.73 -20.42
CA GLN A 415 14.32 -21.92 -19.99
C GLN A 415 13.10 -21.57 -19.13
N ILE A 416 13.21 -20.60 -18.21
CA ILE A 416 12.05 -20.22 -17.40
C ILE A 416 10.96 -19.59 -18.27
N GLY A 417 11.33 -18.79 -19.28
CA GLY A 417 10.39 -18.24 -20.26
C GLY A 417 9.62 -19.33 -20.99
N ARG A 418 10.29 -20.42 -21.39
CA ARG A 418 9.62 -21.59 -21.98
C ARG A 418 8.67 -22.29 -21.03
N VAL A 419 9.09 -22.47 -19.78
CA VAL A 419 8.25 -23.12 -18.78
C VAL A 419 7.01 -22.28 -18.49
N MET A 420 7.16 -20.96 -18.37
CA MET A 420 6.05 -20.02 -18.18
C MET A 420 5.09 -20.04 -19.38
N ALA A 421 5.62 -20.04 -20.61
CA ALA A 421 4.81 -20.16 -21.81
C ALA A 421 4.06 -21.49 -21.90
N LEU A 422 4.70 -22.61 -21.53
CA LEU A 422 4.02 -23.92 -21.47
C LEU A 422 2.90 -23.96 -20.43
N ALA A 423 2.98 -23.16 -19.37
CA ALA A 423 1.95 -23.04 -18.36
C ALA A 423 0.77 -22.14 -18.79
N ASP A 424 0.95 -21.29 -19.81
CA ASP A 424 -0.07 -20.34 -20.29
C ASP A 424 -0.71 -20.79 -21.62
N LEU A 425 -1.92 -21.34 -21.53
CA LEU A 425 -2.68 -21.82 -22.69
C LEU A 425 -3.10 -20.68 -23.64
N GLU A 426 -3.42 -19.51 -23.09
CA GLU A 426 -3.90 -18.37 -23.88
C GLU A 426 -2.76 -17.82 -24.76
N LEU A 427 -1.57 -17.67 -24.18
CA LEU A 427 -0.37 -17.26 -24.91
C LEU A 427 -0.03 -18.26 -26.03
N MET A 428 -0.06 -19.57 -25.73
CA MET A 428 0.31 -20.59 -26.71
C MET A 428 -0.68 -20.69 -27.87
N THR A 429 -1.97 -20.49 -27.62
CA THR A 429 -2.99 -20.46 -28.68
C THR A 429 -2.84 -19.22 -29.56
N ALA A 430 -2.63 -18.04 -28.96
CA ALA A 430 -2.35 -16.81 -29.69
C ALA A 430 -1.06 -16.90 -30.52
N TRP A 431 -0.01 -17.52 -29.99
CA TRP A 431 1.25 -17.68 -30.72
C TRP A 431 1.10 -18.62 -31.92
N ALA A 432 0.40 -19.75 -31.75
CA ALA A 432 0.12 -20.66 -32.85
C ALA A 432 -0.73 -20.03 -33.97
N GLU A 433 -1.71 -19.21 -33.58
CA GLU A 433 -2.56 -18.38 -34.44
C GLU A 433 -1.71 -17.44 -35.30
N VAL A 434 -0.87 -16.61 -34.66
CA VAL A 434 0.02 -15.65 -35.35
C VAL A 434 0.98 -16.37 -36.29
N LEU A 435 1.67 -17.43 -35.85
CA LEU A 435 2.57 -18.19 -36.72
C LEU A 435 1.83 -18.80 -37.93
N ARG A 436 0.59 -19.26 -37.77
CA ARG A 436 -0.23 -19.79 -38.88
C ARG A 436 -0.54 -18.69 -39.89
N GLN A 437 -0.91 -17.50 -39.40
CA GLN A 437 -1.26 -16.36 -40.24
C GLN A 437 -0.05 -15.83 -41.01
N LEU A 438 1.10 -15.65 -40.34
CA LEU A 438 2.37 -15.24 -40.98
C LEU A 438 2.82 -16.21 -42.07
N ARG A 439 2.76 -17.52 -41.81
CA ARG A 439 3.04 -18.54 -42.83
C ARG A 439 2.12 -18.41 -44.04
N GLY A 440 0.83 -18.15 -43.82
CA GLY A 440 -0.15 -17.90 -44.87
C GLY A 440 0.21 -16.68 -45.74
N GLY A 441 0.63 -15.58 -45.10
CA GLY A 441 1.08 -14.36 -45.78
C GLY A 441 2.32 -14.60 -46.64
N VAL A 442 3.34 -15.28 -46.11
CA VAL A 442 4.55 -15.65 -46.86
C VAL A 442 4.22 -16.57 -48.03
N GLU A 443 3.34 -17.55 -47.85
CA GLU A 443 2.87 -18.40 -48.95
C GLU A 443 2.11 -17.62 -50.03
N ALA A 444 1.28 -16.65 -49.64
CA ALA A 444 0.58 -15.77 -50.58
C ALA A 444 1.57 -14.93 -51.40
N GLN A 445 2.58 -14.34 -50.75
CA GLN A 445 3.64 -13.58 -51.43
C GLN A 445 4.45 -14.45 -52.39
N MET A 446 4.81 -15.67 -51.98
CA MET A 446 5.48 -16.63 -52.87
C MET A 446 4.60 -17.02 -54.06
N ARG A 447 3.28 -17.19 -53.88
CA ARG A 447 2.35 -17.46 -54.99
C ARG A 447 2.25 -16.27 -55.94
N ALA A 448 2.21 -15.05 -55.43
CA ALA A 448 2.19 -13.82 -56.23
C ALA A 448 3.48 -13.66 -57.06
N GLY A 449 4.66 -13.85 -56.46
CA GLY A 449 5.95 -13.76 -57.16
C GLY A 449 6.19 -14.85 -58.21
N ARG A 450 5.51 -16.01 -58.11
CA ARG A 450 5.59 -17.11 -59.09
C ARG A 450 4.76 -16.88 -60.36
N THR A 451 3.94 -15.84 -60.44
CA THR A 451 3.10 -15.55 -61.62
C THR A 451 3.89 -15.12 -62.87
N GLY A 452 5.21 -14.92 -62.77
CA GLY A 452 6.09 -14.51 -63.89
C GLY A 452 7.19 -15.49 -64.30
N ALA A 453 7.37 -16.66 -63.65
CA ALA A 453 8.48 -17.57 -63.93
C ALA A 453 8.00 -18.94 -64.46
N PRO A 454 8.51 -19.44 -65.60
CA PRO A 454 8.26 -20.83 -66.01
C PRO A 454 8.83 -21.80 -64.96
N PRO A 455 8.21 -22.96 -64.74
CA PRO A 455 8.65 -23.89 -63.69
C PRO A 455 10.09 -24.35 -63.95
N PRO A 456 10.93 -24.50 -62.91
CA PRO A 456 12.26 -25.09 -63.08
C PRO A 456 12.11 -26.50 -63.63
N GLU A 457 12.90 -26.83 -64.66
CA GLU A 457 12.97 -28.18 -65.20
C GLU A 457 13.36 -29.14 -64.07
N ASN A 458 12.61 -30.24 -64.00
CA ASN A 458 12.74 -31.26 -62.97
C ASN A 458 14.21 -31.76 -62.92
N PRO A 459 14.91 -31.80 -61.78
CA PRO A 459 16.31 -32.28 -61.71
C PRO A 459 16.46 -33.74 -62.16
N THR A 460 15.37 -34.52 -62.16
CA THR A 460 15.31 -35.86 -62.74
C THR A 460 15.39 -35.87 -64.27
N GLN A 461 14.94 -34.83 -64.96
CA GLN A 461 15.12 -34.68 -66.41
C GLN A 461 16.55 -34.26 -66.76
N SER A 462 17.19 -33.43 -65.92
CA SER A 462 18.61 -33.08 -66.06
C SER A 462 19.49 -34.33 -65.89
N PHE A 463 19.30 -35.11 -64.82
CA PHE A 463 20.08 -36.34 -64.59
C PHE A 463 19.87 -37.40 -65.69
N LEU A 464 18.64 -37.60 -66.18
CA LEU A 464 18.37 -38.51 -67.30
C LEU A 464 18.93 -37.99 -68.63
N GLY A 465 19.03 -36.67 -68.81
CA GLY A 465 19.72 -36.04 -69.93
C GLY A 465 21.23 -36.30 -69.88
N THR A 466 21.86 -36.09 -68.73
CA THR A 466 23.31 -36.31 -68.53
C THR A 466 23.69 -37.79 -68.68
N VAL A 467 22.88 -38.72 -68.15
CA VAL A 467 23.10 -40.18 -68.29
C VAL A 467 22.95 -40.64 -69.74
N ARG A 468 22.10 -39.95 -70.53
CA ARG A 468 21.89 -40.25 -71.96
C ARG A 468 22.98 -39.63 -72.84
N GLU A 469 23.49 -38.46 -72.48
CA GLU A 469 24.64 -37.81 -73.13
C GLU A 469 25.97 -38.52 -72.83
N HIS A 470 26.12 -39.14 -71.66
CA HIS A 470 27.35 -39.81 -71.24
C HIS A 470 27.39 -41.32 -71.53
N GLY A 471 26.43 -41.86 -72.32
CA GLY A 471 26.54 -43.20 -72.91
C GLY A 471 26.58 -44.38 -71.91
N LEU A 472 26.12 -44.21 -70.66
CA LEU A 472 26.20 -45.24 -69.62
C LEU A 472 25.06 -46.28 -69.65
N ALA A 473 24.23 -46.29 -70.69
CA ALA A 473 23.15 -47.26 -70.85
C ALA A 473 23.51 -48.36 -71.86
N ALA A 474 24.33 -49.32 -71.41
CA ALA A 474 24.47 -50.59 -72.13
C ALA A 474 24.54 -51.78 -71.16
N ARG A 475 23.36 -52.22 -70.70
CA ARG A 475 23.05 -53.67 -70.60
C ARG A 475 21.55 -53.90 -70.42
N PRO A 476 20.90 -54.73 -71.28
CA PRO A 476 19.46 -54.95 -71.19
C PRO A 476 19.17 -56.04 -70.17
N VAL A 477 18.55 -55.69 -69.04
CA VAL A 477 17.81 -56.68 -68.25
C VAL A 477 16.42 -56.81 -68.86
N ALA A 478 16.06 -58.06 -69.13
CA ALA A 478 14.94 -58.49 -69.92
C ALA A 478 13.58 -57.86 -69.49
N ARG A 479 12.75 -57.65 -70.52
CA ARG A 479 11.33 -57.29 -70.45
C ARG A 479 10.58 -58.10 -69.38
N MET A 480 10.24 -57.46 -68.26
CA MET A 480 8.95 -57.69 -67.62
C MET A 480 7.99 -56.63 -68.13
N ALA A 481 6.94 -57.07 -68.84
CA ALA A 481 5.86 -56.20 -69.23
C ALA A 481 5.11 -55.73 -67.97
N PRO A 482 4.98 -54.42 -67.69
CA PRO A 482 4.09 -53.98 -66.65
C PRO A 482 2.63 -54.27 -67.08
N PRO A 483 1.74 -54.63 -66.15
CA PRO A 483 0.35 -54.88 -66.48
C PRO A 483 -0.28 -53.61 -67.04
N ARG A 484 -1.13 -53.77 -68.06
CA ARG A 484 -2.01 -52.72 -68.57
C ARG A 484 -3.04 -52.34 -67.49
N ALA A 485 -2.66 -51.46 -66.58
CA ALA A 485 -3.57 -50.73 -65.71
C ALA A 485 -3.73 -49.30 -66.28
N GLY A 486 -4.99 -48.88 -66.42
CA GLY A 486 -5.41 -47.71 -67.19
C GLY A 486 -4.59 -46.45 -66.95
N ARG A 487 -4.26 -45.77 -68.06
CA ARG A 487 -3.73 -44.40 -68.07
C ARG A 487 -4.77 -43.44 -67.47
N ARG A 488 -4.82 -43.32 -66.14
CA ARG A 488 -5.14 -42.03 -65.52
C ARG A 488 -3.84 -41.25 -65.48
N ARG A 489 -3.70 -40.25 -66.36
CA ARG A 489 -2.72 -39.18 -66.19
C ARG A 489 -3.12 -38.38 -64.94
N ALA A 490 -2.87 -38.92 -63.76
CA ALA A 490 -2.72 -38.08 -62.59
C ALA A 490 -1.35 -37.41 -62.75
N ARG A 491 -1.33 -36.25 -63.41
CA ARG A 491 -0.30 -35.25 -63.12
C ARG A 491 -0.52 -34.85 -61.66
N GLN A 492 -0.08 -35.68 -60.72
CA GLN A 492 0.22 -35.19 -59.38
C GLN A 492 1.36 -34.21 -59.60
N ARG A 493 1.01 -32.93 -59.68
CA ARG A 493 1.97 -31.86 -59.45
C ARG A 493 2.50 -32.15 -58.05
N LEU A 494 3.68 -32.76 -57.97
CA LEU A 494 4.49 -32.65 -56.76
C LEU A 494 4.65 -31.15 -56.58
N HIS A 495 3.92 -30.56 -55.63
CA HIS A 495 4.17 -29.20 -55.23
C HIS A 495 5.61 -29.18 -54.76
N ALA A 496 6.49 -28.54 -55.53
CA ALA A 496 7.84 -28.28 -55.07
C ALA A 496 7.70 -27.48 -53.77
N TYR A 497 8.14 -28.08 -52.67
CA TYR A 497 8.23 -27.36 -51.40
C TYR A 497 9.16 -26.16 -51.62
N PRO A 498 8.76 -24.95 -51.18
CA PRO A 498 9.60 -23.78 -51.35
C PRO A 498 10.96 -24.02 -50.71
N THR A 499 12.02 -23.63 -51.41
CA THR A 499 13.38 -23.71 -50.86
C THR A 499 13.56 -22.68 -49.74
N ARG A 500 14.48 -22.93 -48.80
CA ARG A 500 14.78 -21.98 -47.70
C ARG A 500 15.15 -20.58 -48.23
N ALA A 501 15.81 -20.51 -49.39
CA ALA A 501 16.17 -19.27 -50.05
C ALA A 501 14.93 -18.52 -50.59
N GLU A 502 14.00 -19.23 -51.24
CA GLU A 502 12.73 -18.64 -51.71
C GLU A 502 11.89 -18.09 -50.55
N THR A 503 11.83 -18.82 -49.43
CA THR A 503 11.08 -18.35 -48.26
C THR A 503 11.71 -17.12 -47.62
N ARG A 504 13.04 -17.08 -47.49
CA ARG A 504 13.74 -15.92 -46.95
C ARG A 504 13.57 -14.69 -47.86
N ALA A 505 13.66 -14.87 -49.18
CA ALA A 505 13.39 -13.79 -50.13
C ALA A 505 11.94 -13.28 -50.04
N ALA A 506 10.95 -14.15 -49.81
CA ALA A 506 9.57 -13.75 -49.61
C ALA A 506 9.35 -12.98 -48.30
N ILE A 507 10.00 -13.38 -47.22
CA ILE A 507 9.99 -12.66 -45.93
C ILE A 507 10.58 -11.26 -46.11
N THR A 508 11.76 -11.16 -46.72
CA THR A 508 12.41 -9.87 -47.02
C THR A 508 11.54 -9.00 -47.95
N ALA A 509 10.85 -9.60 -48.93
CA ALA A 509 9.97 -8.88 -49.85
C ALA A 509 8.66 -8.40 -49.21
N LEU A 510 8.14 -9.14 -48.21
CA LEU A 510 6.99 -8.69 -47.40
C LEU A 510 7.40 -7.54 -46.46
N GLY A 511 8.60 -7.61 -45.91
CA GLY A 511 9.08 -6.68 -44.90
C GLY A 511 8.26 -6.74 -43.60
N ARG A 512 8.66 -5.94 -42.60
CA ARG A 512 7.97 -5.90 -41.30
C ARG A 512 6.50 -5.51 -41.43
N ASP A 513 6.19 -4.46 -42.19
CA ASP A 513 4.81 -3.94 -42.32
C ASP A 513 3.87 -4.95 -42.99
N GLY A 514 4.36 -5.68 -44.01
CA GLY A 514 3.59 -6.74 -44.67
C GLY A 514 3.36 -7.97 -43.78
N LEU A 515 4.32 -8.28 -42.91
CA LEU A 515 4.16 -9.34 -41.91
C LEU A 515 3.17 -8.94 -40.81
N LEU A 516 3.26 -7.72 -40.30
CA LEU A 516 2.32 -7.18 -39.31
C LEU A 516 0.90 -7.10 -39.89
N GLY A 517 0.74 -6.66 -41.14
CA GLY A 517 -0.56 -6.67 -41.81
C GLY A 517 -1.13 -8.07 -42.09
N SER A 518 -0.29 -9.10 -42.04
CA SER A 518 -0.72 -10.51 -42.16
C SER A 518 -1.12 -11.12 -40.81
N ALA A 519 -0.71 -10.53 -39.69
CA ALA A 519 -1.05 -10.97 -38.34
C ALA A 519 -2.28 -10.20 -37.82
N GLU A 520 -3.18 -10.90 -37.17
CA GLU A 520 -4.35 -10.32 -36.52
C GLU A 520 -3.93 -9.52 -35.28
N SER A 521 -4.37 -8.26 -35.20
CA SER A 521 -4.00 -7.36 -34.09
C SER A 521 -4.32 -7.97 -32.74
N ASP A 522 -5.54 -8.52 -32.57
CA ASP A 522 -6.00 -9.07 -31.29
C ASP A 522 -5.13 -10.23 -30.78
N ALA A 523 -4.64 -11.10 -31.68
CA ALA A 523 -3.78 -12.21 -31.29
C ALA A 523 -2.36 -11.74 -30.94
N LEU A 524 -1.83 -10.77 -31.69
CA LEU A 524 -0.56 -10.14 -31.39
C LEU A 524 -0.61 -9.36 -30.07
N ASP A 525 -1.70 -8.63 -29.82
CA ASP A 525 -1.92 -7.85 -28.60
C ASP A 525 -2.00 -8.75 -27.36
N ARG A 526 -2.64 -9.92 -27.46
CA ARG A 526 -2.61 -10.94 -26.39
C ARG A 526 -1.20 -11.43 -26.08
N ILE A 527 -0.38 -11.70 -27.10
CA ILE A 527 1.02 -12.11 -26.90
C ILE A 527 1.79 -11.00 -26.21
N VAL A 528 1.65 -9.76 -26.69
CA VAL A 528 2.32 -8.58 -26.14
C VAL A 528 1.95 -8.38 -24.68
N GLU A 529 0.67 -8.49 -24.30
CA GLU A 529 0.25 -8.35 -22.90
C GLU A 529 0.84 -9.44 -22.00
N LYS A 530 0.86 -10.70 -22.46
CA LYS A 530 1.45 -11.80 -21.69
C LYS A 530 2.96 -11.66 -21.53
N VAL A 531 3.67 -11.27 -22.59
CA VAL A 531 5.11 -10.98 -22.50
C VAL A 531 5.34 -9.79 -21.57
N ALA A 532 4.49 -8.76 -21.62
CA ALA A 532 4.57 -7.61 -20.72
C ALA A 532 4.40 -8.00 -19.24
N GLN A 533 3.46 -8.89 -18.90
CA GLN A 533 3.33 -9.45 -17.54
C GLN A 533 4.63 -10.09 -17.05
N MET A 534 5.27 -10.90 -17.92
CA MET A 534 6.53 -11.57 -17.56
C MET A 534 7.71 -10.58 -17.46
N MET A 535 7.72 -9.50 -18.25
CA MET A 535 8.70 -8.40 -18.12
C MET A 535 8.56 -7.64 -16.80
N ARG A 536 7.36 -7.60 -16.20
CA ARG A 536 7.12 -7.13 -14.82
C ARG A 536 7.57 -8.13 -13.74
N LEU A 537 8.18 -9.24 -14.17
CA LEU A 537 8.59 -10.38 -13.34
C LEU A 537 7.42 -11.10 -12.65
N GLU A 538 6.20 -10.91 -13.14
CA GLU A 538 5.02 -11.61 -12.63
C GLU A 538 5.10 -13.10 -12.99
N GLY A 539 4.90 -13.96 -11.98
CA GLY A 539 4.97 -15.41 -12.16
C GLY A 539 6.39 -16.00 -12.25
N VAL A 540 7.44 -15.17 -12.24
CA VAL A 540 8.83 -15.65 -12.18
C VAL A 540 9.10 -16.23 -10.79
N PRO A 541 9.56 -17.50 -10.66
CA PRO A 541 9.86 -18.09 -9.37
C PRO A 541 10.93 -17.31 -8.60
N PHE A 542 10.72 -17.12 -7.29
CA PHE A 542 11.63 -16.31 -6.46
C PHE A 542 13.10 -16.77 -6.51
N HIS A 543 13.38 -18.07 -6.62
CA HIS A 543 14.76 -18.58 -6.73
C HIS A 543 15.47 -18.19 -8.04
N MET A 544 14.74 -17.74 -9.07
CA MET A 544 15.32 -17.16 -10.28
C MET A 544 15.65 -15.67 -10.09
N LEU A 545 14.96 -14.99 -9.17
CA LEU A 545 15.19 -13.58 -8.82
C LEU A 545 16.34 -13.45 -7.81
N ALA A 546 16.27 -14.24 -6.75
CA ALA A 546 17.24 -14.32 -5.66
C ALA A 546 17.70 -15.79 -5.53
N PRO A 547 18.86 -16.17 -6.11
CA PRO A 547 19.31 -17.56 -6.18
C PRO A 547 19.59 -18.19 -4.82
N ASP A 548 20.02 -17.36 -3.87
CA ASP A 548 20.27 -17.74 -2.49
C ASP A 548 19.40 -16.87 -1.55
N PRO A 549 18.76 -17.44 -0.51
CA PRO A 549 17.98 -16.68 0.47
C PRO A 549 18.76 -15.55 1.15
N GLY A 550 20.09 -15.64 1.19
CA GLY A 550 20.99 -14.63 1.73
C GLY A 550 20.96 -13.30 0.98
N TYR A 551 20.57 -13.25 -0.29
CA TYR A 551 20.40 -11.98 -1.02
C TYR A 551 19.35 -11.08 -0.37
N LEU A 552 18.32 -11.70 0.23
CA LEU A 552 17.22 -11.01 0.88
C LEU A 552 16.88 -11.68 2.23
N PRO A 553 17.70 -11.44 3.28
CA PRO A 553 17.45 -11.93 4.63
C PRO A 553 16.13 -11.39 5.21
N GLU A 554 15.68 -11.93 6.34
CA GLU A 554 14.54 -11.36 7.07
C GLU A 554 14.86 -9.95 7.56
N GLU A 555 13.84 -9.07 7.55
CA GLU A 555 13.98 -7.65 7.86
C GLU A 555 15.05 -6.96 7.01
N SER A 556 14.94 -7.07 5.69
CA SER A 556 15.86 -6.42 4.75
C SER A 556 15.14 -5.73 3.60
N LEU A 557 15.76 -4.63 3.15
CA LEU A 557 15.37 -3.89 1.96
C LEU A 557 16.57 -3.84 1.01
N ARG A 558 16.31 -4.03 -0.28
CA ARG A 558 17.34 -4.00 -1.33
C ARG A 558 16.87 -3.20 -2.53
N VAL A 559 17.77 -2.41 -3.09
CA VAL A 559 17.61 -1.67 -4.34
C VAL A 559 18.30 -2.45 -5.44
N PHE A 560 17.63 -2.59 -6.58
CA PHE A 560 18.12 -3.28 -7.76
C PHE A 560 17.80 -2.51 -9.02
N ASN A 561 18.56 -2.78 -10.07
CA ASN A 561 18.22 -2.49 -11.45
C ASN A 561 17.77 -3.77 -12.14
N ILE A 562 17.00 -3.64 -13.21
CA ILE A 562 16.55 -4.78 -14.01
C ILE A 562 17.52 -4.99 -15.18
N ASP A 563 18.06 -6.20 -15.30
CA ASP A 563 18.91 -6.62 -16.41
C ASP A 563 18.06 -6.83 -17.68
N PRO A 564 18.16 -5.93 -18.68
CA PRO A 564 17.37 -6.07 -19.89
C PRO A 564 17.82 -7.24 -20.77
N ASP A 565 19.09 -7.66 -20.69
CA ASP A 565 19.56 -8.84 -21.42
C ASP A 565 18.85 -10.09 -20.87
N TRP A 566 18.71 -10.17 -19.55
CA TRP A 566 17.98 -11.27 -18.91
C TRP A 566 16.52 -11.31 -19.38
N LEU A 567 15.83 -10.16 -19.41
CA LEU A 567 14.45 -10.06 -19.93
C LEU A 567 14.35 -10.41 -21.41
N SER A 568 15.35 -10.05 -22.21
CA SER A 568 15.46 -10.37 -23.63
C SER A 568 15.48 -11.89 -23.85
N PHE A 569 16.33 -12.61 -23.10
CA PHE A 569 16.38 -14.07 -23.15
C PHE A 569 15.11 -14.73 -22.59
N LEU A 570 14.47 -14.14 -21.58
CA LEU A 570 13.17 -14.59 -21.10
C LEU A 570 12.13 -14.58 -22.23
N MET A 571 12.01 -13.48 -22.96
CA MET A 571 11.10 -13.35 -24.10
C MET A 571 11.42 -14.34 -25.23
N ASP A 572 12.70 -14.50 -25.58
CA ASP A 572 13.13 -15.48 -26.58
C ASP A 572 12.74 -16.91 -26.16
N GLY A 573 12.87 -17.20 -24.87
CA GLY A 573 12.37 -18.44 -24.26
C GLY A 573 10.88 -18.62 -24.49
N VAL A 574 10.08 -17.63 -24.12
CA VAL A 574 8.62 -17.64 -24.26
C VAL A 574 8.20 -17.95 -25.70
N LEU A 575 8.81 -17.29 -26.69
CA LEU A 575 8.41 -17.37 -28.09
C LEU A 575 9.14 -18.48 -28.88
N SER A 576 10.04 -19.22 -28.25
CA SER A 576 10.74 -20.36 -28.87
C SER A 576 9.83 -21.56 -29.17
N LEU A 577 8.68 -21.66 -28.51
CA LEU A 577 7.79 -22.82 -28.64
C LEU A 577 7.04 -22.81 -29.97
N GLY A 578 6.98 -23.96 -30.64
CA GLY A 578 6.22 -24.12 -31.89
C GLY A 578 6.93 -23.62 -33.16
N LEU A 579 8.16 -23.10 -33.07
CA LEU A 579 8.96 -22.65 -34.21
C LEU A 579 9.52 -23.83 -35.02
N ARG A 580 9.18 -23.92 -36.31
CA ARG A 580 9.81 -24.84 -37.27
C ARG A 580 11.15 -24.26 -37.74
N LYS A 581 12.17 -25.12 -37.88
CA LYS A 581 13.51 -24.72 -38.33
C LYS A 581 13.46 -23.97 -39.67
N GLY A 582 14.20 -22.86 -39.76
CA GLY A 582 14.43 -22.12 -41.00
C GLY A 582 13.43 -21.00 -41.30
N VAL A 583 12.14 -21.33 -41.45
CA VAL A 583 11.10 -20.35 -41.87
C VAL A 583 10.54 -19.57 -40.69
N ASP A 584 10.03 -20.28 -39.68
CA ASP A 584 9.40 -19.62 -38.53
C ASP A 584 10.43 -18.81 -37.71
N HIS A 585 11.70 -19.23 -37.73
CA HIS A 585 12.80 -18.49 -37.13
C HIS A 585 13.10 -17.17 -37.87
N ALA A 586 13.07 -17.18 -39.20
CA ALA A 586 13.23 -15.96 -39.98
C ALA A 586 12.03 -15.01 -39.77
N LEU A 587 10.82 -15.55 -39.66
CA LEU A 587 9.63 -14.78 -39.30
C LEU A 587 9.73 -14.13 -37.92
N TYR A 588 10.15 -14.91 -36.92
CA TYR A 588 10.34 -14.41 -35.56
C TYR A 588 11.41 -13.32 -35.53
N SER A 589 12.54 -13.49 -36.22
CA SER A 589 13.63 -12.50 -36.29
C SER A 589 13.16 -11.12 -36.76
N GLU A 590 12.21 -11.07 -37.70
CA GLU A 590 11.68 -9.79 -38.21
C GLU A 590 10.72 -9.10 -37.23
N LEU A 591 9.95 -9.90 -36.48
CA LEU A 591 8.93 -9.43 -35.54
C LEU A 591 9.43 -9.23 -34.11
N ARG A 592 10.56 -9.85 -33.75
CA ARG A 592 11.09 -9.87 -32.38
C ARG A 592 11.18 -8.48 -31.77
N GLU A 593 11.81 -7.54 -32.46
CA GLU A 593 11.99 -6.17 -31.97
C GLU A 593 10.66 -5.41 -31.85
N GLU A 594 9.68 -5.72 -32.69
CA GLU A 594 8.35 -5.12 -32.58
C GLU A 594 7.62 -5.65 -31.34
N ILE A 595 7.66 -6.97 -31.11
CA ILE A 595 7.07 -7.59 -29.93
C ILE A 595 7.77 -7.06 -28.67
N TRP A 596 9.11 -6.99 -28.67
CA TRP A 596 9.89 -6.40 -27.57
C TRP A 596 9.46 -4.97 -27.29
N THR A 597 9.45 -4.11 -28.30
CA THR A 597 9.11 -2.68 -28.16
C THR A 597 7.70 -2.50 -27.61
N ARG A 598 6.71 -3.21 -28.18
CA ARG A 598 5.32 -3.16 -27.70
C ARG A 598 5.17 -3.73 -26.29
N ALA A 599 5.86 -4.82 -25.99
CA ALA A 599 5.79 -5.47 -24.69
C ALA A 599 6.45 -4.60 -23.62
N MET A 600 7.60 -3.99 -23.88
CA MET A 600 8.25 -3.04 -22.98
C MET A 600 7.40 -1.77 -22.79
N SER A 601 6.85 -1.21 -23.87
CA SER A 601 5.94 -0.07 -23.80
C SER A 601 4.73 -0.36 -22.92
N ARG A 602 4.09 -1.53 -23.11
CA ARG A 602 2.96 -1.96 -22.29
C ARG A 602 3.36 -2.36 -20.87
N ALA A 603 4.51 -3.01 -20.72
CA ALA A 603 5.05 -3.48 -19.46
C ALA A 603 5.38 -2.31 -18.55
N PHE A 604 5.79 -1.15 -19.07
CA PHE A 604 6.26 -0.01 -18.30
C PHE A 604 5.46 1.28 -18.55
N GLY A 605 4.29 1.18 -19.22
CA GLY A 605 3.42 2.32 -19.51
C GLY A 605 4.06 3.43 -20.35
N LEU A 606 5.10 3.09 -21.14
CA LEU A 606 5.85 4.05 -21.95
C LEU A 606 5.09 4.30 -23.25
N GLY A 607 4.89 5.57 -23.64
CA GLY A 607 4.28 5.91 -24.94
C GLY A 607 5.14 5.42 -26.11
N GLU A 608 6.40 5.86 -26.16
CA GLU A 608 7.47 5.26 -26.96
C GLU A 608 8.55 4.78 -25.98
N THR A 609 9.13 3.59 -26.21
CA THR A 609 10.26 3.11 -25.37
C THR A 609 11.45 4.05 -25.56
N PRO A 610 11.88 4.80 -24.53
CA PRO A 610 13.03 5.69 -24.67
C PRO A 610 14.29 4.89 -25.00
N GLN A 611 15.18 5.49 -25.80
CA GLN A 611 16.50 4.94 -26.07
C GLN A 611 17.41 4.94 -24.83
N ASP A 612 17.00 5.51 -23.70
CA ASP A 612 17.76 5.56 -22.43
C ASP A 612 16.95 4.96 -21.26
N PHE A 613 16.24 3.86 -21.49
CA PHE A 613 15.38 3.25 -20.49
C PHE A 613 16.16 2.45 -19.43
N LEU A 614 16.12 2.91 -18.18
CA LEU A 614 16.64 2.21 -17.00
C LEU A 614 15.47 1.83 -16.07
N ALA A 615 15.13 0.54 -15.97
CA ALA A 615 14.17 0.08 -14.98
C ALA A 615 14.88 -0.28 -13.68
N SER A 616 14.40 0.27 -12.57
CA SER A 616 14.91 -0.05 -11.24
C SER A 616 13.78 -0.48 -10.31
N GLY A 617 14.12 -0.97 -9.13
CA GLY A 617 13.14 -1.33 -8.13
C GLY A 617 13.71 -1.50 -6.75
N VAL A 618 12.78 -1.64 -5.81
CA VAL A 618 13.04 -1.92 -4.40
C VAL A 618 12.32 -3.19 -4.04
N ILE A 619 13.02 -4.13 -3.42
CA ILE A 619 12.44 -5.35 -2.85
C ILE A 619 12.57 -5.31 -1.34
N LEU A 620 11.45 -5.53 -0.66
CA LEU A 620 11.35 -5.54 0.80
C LEU A 620 10.96 -6.95 1.26
N ARG A 621 11.71 -7.48 2.24
CA ARG A 621 11.32 -8.64 3.03
C ARG A 621 11.27 -8.27 4.50
N SER A 622 10.07 -8.05 5.04
CA SER A 622 9.89 -7.57 6.42
C SER A 622 8.49 -7.88 6.94
N TYR A 623 8.38 -8.05 8.25
CA TYR A 623 7.09 -8.06 8.96
C TYR A 623 6.31 -6.75 8.78
N LEU A 624 6.99 -5.64 8.45
CA LEU A 624 6.33 -4.37 8.11
C LEU A 624 5.32 -4.54 6.96
N ASP A 625 5.63 -5.33 5.94
CA ASP A 625 4.69 -5.60 4.84
C ASP A 625 3.45 -6.37 5.30
N THR A 626 3.59 -7.22 6.32
CA THR A 626 2.49 -8.00 6.89
C THR A 626 1.65 -7.17 7.85
N ALA A 627 2.27 -6.33 8.68
CA ALA A 627 1.56 -5.47 9.62
C ALA A 627 0.90 -4.27 8.92
N TRP A 628 1.47 -3.80 7.81
CA TRP A 628 1.06 -2.62 7.06
C TRP A 628 0.84 -2.97 5.59
N ASP A 629 -0.30 -3.58 5.28
CA ASP A 629 -0.66 -3.95 3.90
C ASP A 629 -0.67 -2.73 2.95
N ASP A 630 -0.96 -1.53 3.46
CA ASP A 630 -1.02 -0.25 2.77
C ASP A 630 0.24 0.62 2.99
N LEU A 631 1.41 -0.01 3.23
CA LEU A 631 2.69 0.68 3.33
C LEU A 631 3.00 1.51 2.08
N MET A 632 3.32 2.78 2.27
CA MET A 632 3.66 3.73 1.22
C MET A 632 5.17 3.78 1.01
N LEU A 633 5.59 3.84 -0.26
CA LEU A 633 6.97 4.04 -0.66
C LEU A 633 7.03 5.21 -1.64
N HIS A 634 7.75 6.26 -1.25
CA HIS A 634 8.13 7.37 -2.12
C HIS A 634 9.60 7.26 -2.48
N ALA A 635 9.92 7.59 -3.73
CA ALA A 635 11.25 7.45 -4.28
C ALA A 635 11.65 8.79 -4.89
N TYR A 636 12.88 9.22 -4.66
CA TYR A 636 13.38 10.52 -5.14
C TYR A 636 14.74 10.37 -5.80
N ARG A 637 14.99 11.20 -6.82
CA ARG A 637 16.29 11.41 -7.44
C ARG A 637 16.81 12.80 -7.12
N ARG A 638 18.12 12.98 -7.00
CA ARG A 638 18.74 14.30 -6.98
C ARG A 638 18.73 14.89 -8.38
N SER A 639 18.29 16.14 -8.51
CA SER A 639 18.28 16.83 -9.79
C SER A 639 19.70 16.98 -10.35
N ALA A 640 19.87 16.75 -11.65
CA ALA A 640 21.15 16.93 -12.32
C ALA A 640 21.57 18.42 -12.38
N ALA A 641 20.61 19.34 -12.32
CA ALA A 641 20.86 20.79 -12.34
C ALA A 641 21.23 21.35 -10.95
N ASP A 642 20.63 20.82 -9.89
CA ASP A 642 20.92 21.20 -8.49
C ASP A 642 20.81 19.95 -7.58
N PRO A 643 21.94 19.42 -7.08
CA PRO A 643 21.96 18.24 -6.21
C PRO A 643 21.21 18.39 -4.87
N ALA A 644 20.85 19.62 -4.48
CA ALA A 644 20.03 19.90 -3.30
C ALA A 644 18.52 19.72 -3.56
N VAL A 645 18.09 19.71 -4.83
CA VAL A 645 16.70 19.50 -5.22
C VAL A 645 16.45 18.01 -5.42
N LEU A 646 15.37 17.51 -4.82
CA LEU A 646 14.89 16.14 -4.97
C LEU A 646 13.67 16.13 -5.89
N GLU A 647 13.73 15.33 -6.94
CA GLU A 647 12.64 15.09 -7.89
C GLU A 647 11.99 13.74 -7.58
N GLU A 648 10.66 13.71 -7.40
CA GLU A 648 9.95 12.46 -7.11
C GLU A 648 9.90 11.55 -8.34
N ILE A 649 10.25 10.28 -8.13
CA ILE A 649 10.12 9.21 -9.12
C ILE A 649 8.82 8.46 -8.79
N PRO A 650 7.80 8.53 -9.66
CA PRO A 650 6.56 7.83 -9.40
C PRO A 650 6.79 6.32 -9.36
N VAL A 651 6.14 5.66 -8.41
CA VAL A 651 6.00 4.20 -8.41
C VAL A 651 5.21 3.84 -9.66
N TRP A 652 5.86 3.14 -10.58
CA TRP A 652 5.22 2.72 -11.82
C TRP A 652 4.40 1.44 -11.63
N HIS A 653 4.90 0.50 -10.83
CA HIS A 653 4.18 -0.73 -10.49
C HIS A 653 4.60 -1.26 -9.13
N GLN A 654 3.70 -2.01 -8.52
CA GLN A 654 3.94 -2.70 -7.27
C GLN A 654 3.38 -4.12 -7.37
N THR A 655 4.10 -5.07 -6.80
CA THR A 655 3.66 -6.46 -6.73
C THR A 655 4.01 -7.09 -5.39
N ARG A 656 3.07 -7.85 -4.83
CA ARG A 656 3.27 -8.61 -3.60
C ARG A 656 3.48 -10.07 -3.97
N LEU A 657 4.72 -10.55 -3.84
CA LEU A 657 5.07 -11.94 -4.19
C LEU A 657 4.68 -12.92 -3.08
N ALA A 658 4.71 -12.47 -1.82
CA ALA A 658 4.31 -13.23 -0.63
C ALA A 658 3.87 -12.27 0.50
N GLY A 659 3.26 -12.78 1.57
CA GLY A 659 2.73 -11.95 2.67
C GLY A 659 3.74 -11.07 3.41
N SER A 660 5.05 -11.33 3.25
CA SER A 660 6.13 -10.53 3.83
C SER A 660 7.12 -10.04 2.76
N LEU A 661 6.73 -10.07 1.47
CA LEU A 661 7.64 -9.80 0.35
C LEU A 661 6.95 -8.99 -0.74
N ARG A 662 7.39 -7.73 -0.87
CA ARG A 662 6.84 -6.76 -1.82
C ARG A 662 7.94 -6.16 -2.68
N MET A 663 7.62 -5.88 -3.94
CA MET A 663 8.48 -5.17 -4.87
C MET A 663 7.78 -3.92 -5.39
N TRP A 664 8.54 -2.83 -5.49
CA TRP A 664 8.17 -1.61 -6.18
C TRP A 664 9.10 -1.38 -7.36
N PHE A 665 8.56 -0.91 -8.47
CA PHE A 665 9.28 -0.65 -9.70
C PHE A 665 9.21 0.82 -10.07
N PHE A 666 10.32 1.33 -10.57
CA PHE A 666 10.51 2.71 -10.99
C PHE A 666 11.09 2.74 -12.41
N LEU A 667 10.79 3.80 -13.14
CA LEU A 667 11.33 4.02 -14.50
C LEU A 667 12.73 4.68 -14.48
N ASP A 668 13.34 4.74 -13.31
CA ASP A 668 14.68 5.28 -13.09
C ASP A 668 15.19 4.87 -11.69
N ARG A 669 16.48 5.04 -11.39
CA ARG A 669 17.08 4.68 -10.10
C ARG A 669 16.79 5.76 -9.03
N PRO A 670 16.29 5.37 -7.84
CA PRO A 670 16.16 6.29 -6.73
C PRO A 670 17.48 6.52 -6.00
N ASP A 671 17.73 7.76 -5.59
CA ASP A 671 18.83 8.16 -4.68
C ASP A 671 18.38 8.15 -3.20
N LEU A 672 17.09 8.39 -2.98
CA LEU A 672 16.46 8.43 -1.66
C LEU A 672 15.13 7.67 -1.72
N ILE A 673 14.91 6.79 -0.75
CA ILE A 673 13.67 6.06 -0.56
C ILE A 673 13.07 6.48 0.78
N VAL A 674 11.78 6.77 0.79
CA VAL A 674 11.03 7.15 1.97
C VAL A 674 9.89 6.13 2.16
N LEU A 675 10.02 5.28 3.17
CA LEU A 675 8.95 4.37 3.57
C LEU A 675 8.09 5.06 4.64
N ALA A 676 6.79 5.10 4.46
CA ALA A 676 5.89 5.70 5.45
C ALA A 676 4.63 4.85 5.65
N PRO A 677 4.13 4.71 6.89
CA PRO A 677 2.77 4.27 7.10
C PRO A 677 1.79 5.26 6.45
N PRO A 678 0.60 4.82 6.03
CA PRO A 678 -0.46 5.73 5.63
C PRO A 678 -0.83 6.62 6.81
N VAL A 679 -1.24 7.85 6.53
CA VAL A 679 -1.70 8.85 7.51
C VAL A 679 -2.81 8.28 8.38
N GLY A 680 -3.64 7.45 7.74
CA GLY A 680 -4.65 6.57 8.34
C GLY A 680 -4.23 5.89 9.64
N ARG A 681 -2.96 5.55 9.78
CA ARG A 681 -2.48 4.65 10.81
C ARG A 681 -1.29 5.22 11.60
N LEU A 682 -1.01 6.52 11.49
CA LEU A 682 -0.03 7.19 12.34
C LEU A 682 -0.39 6.98 13.82
N HIS A 683 0.56 6.44 14.59
CA HIS A 683 0.42 6.30 16.03
C HIS A 683 0.65 7.66 16.71
N MET A 684 -0.28 8.00 17.60
CA MET A 684 -0.25 9.22 18.38
C MET A 684 0.04 8.84 19.83
N GLY A 685 0.86 9.61 20.53
CA GLY A 685 1.31 9.25 21.86
C GLY A 685 2.56 10.02 22.29
N VAL A 686 3.39 9.37 23.09
CA VAL A 686 4.61 9.93 23.67
C VAL A 686 5.78 8.95 23.50
N SER A 687 7.00 9.39 23.79
CA SER A 687 8.15 8.47 23.85
C SER A 687 7.99 7.46 25.00
N GLU A 688 8.81 6.41 25.02
CA GLU A 688 8.86 5.46 26.16
C GLU A 688 9.19 6.15 27.50
N ALA A 689 9.92 7.27 27.45
CA ALA A 689 10.22 8.12 28.61
C ALA A 689 9.07 9.04 29.02
N GLN A 690 7.90 8.93 28.38
CA GLN A 690 6.75 9.85 28.51
C GLN A 690 7.12 11.31 28.20
N GLU A 691 7.97 11.50 27.19
CA GLU A 691 8.40 12.81 26.72
C GLU A 691 7.85 13.10 25.32
N ILE A 692 7.50 14.36 25.09
CA ILE A 692 7.09 14.88 23.78
C ILE A 692 8.24 15.72 23.24
N GLN A 693 8.89 15.22 22.19
CA GLN A 693 9.92 15.95 21.47
C GLN A 693 9.26 17.00 20.58
N LEU A 694 9.65 18.26 20.75
CA LEU A 694 9.02 19.35 20.00
C LEU A 694 9.30 19.25 18.51
N ARG A 695 8.30 19.60 17.71
CA ARG A 695 8.39 19.65 16.26
C ARG A 695 8.25 21.07 15.73
N ASN A 696 8.82 21.25 14.55
CA ASN A 696 8.68 22.49 13.82
C ASN A 696 7.23 22.59 13.29
N LEU A 697 6.59 23.72 13.56
CA LEU A 697 5.19 23.97 13.22
C LEU A 697 5.04 24.90 12.01
N ASP A 698 6.13 25.54 11.58
CA ASP A 698 6.18 26.41 10.41
C ASP A 698 7.23 25.97 9.40
N GLY A 699 7.05 26.39 8.15
CA GLY A 699 8.03 26.13 7.09
C GLY A 699 9.23 27.09 7.14
N ALA A 700 9.30 27.99 8.12
CA ALA A 700 10.27 29.09 8.13
C ALA A 700 11.59 28.68 8.78
N THR A 701 11.52 27.82 9.80
CA THR A 701 12.69 27.31 10.54
C THR A 701 13.17 25.93 10.07
N GLY A 702 12.45 25.31 9.12
CA GLY A 702 12.73 23.99 8.57
C GLY A 702 11.48 23.34 7.96
N ALA A 703 11.55 22.04 7.68
CA ALA A 703 10.38 21.26 7.30
C ALA A 703 9.37 21.20 8.47
N VAL A 704 8.08 21.37 8.19
CA VAL A 704 7.02 21.26 9.20
C VAL A 704 6.87 19.82 9.64
N GLY A 705 6.85 19.54 10.95
CA GLY A 705 6.85 18.19 11.50
C GLY A 705 8.24 17.64 11.81
N ALA A 706 9.29 18.34 11.38
CA ALA A 706 10.66 18.01 11.73
C ALA A 706 10.88 18.12 13.23
N LEU A 707 11.63 17.19 13.82
CA LEU A 707 12.04 17.30 15.22
C LEU A 707 12.92 18.55 15.38
N LEU A 708 12.71 19.28 16.47
CA LEU A 708 13.56 20.39 16.90
C LEU A 708 14.57 19.83 17.93
N PRO A 709 15.78 19.45 17.53
CA PRO A 709 16.75 18.81 18.44
C PRO A 709 17.31 19.76 19.50
N GLU A 710 17.31 21.07 19.24
CA GLU A 710 17.79 22.08 20.18
C GLU A 710 16.77 22.42 21.28
N ALA A 711 15.51 22.05 21.09
CA ALA A 711 14.45 22.33 22.04
C ALA A 711 14.34 21.22 23.10
N ALA A 712 14.16 21.61 24.36
CA ALA A 712 13.97 20.66 25.45
C ALA A 712 12.61 19.93 25.30
N PRO A 713 12.57 18.61 25.51
CA PRO A 713 11.32 17.86 25.44
C PRO A 713 10.37 18.26 26.59
N VAL A 714 9.07 18.12 26.36
CA VAL A 714 8.04 18.36 27.39
C VAL A 714 7.61 17.03 28.00
N SER A 715 7.71 16.91 29.32
CA SER A 715 7.30 15.69 30.03
C SER A 715 5.78 15.59 30.11
N ALA A 716 5.19 14.59 29.45
CA ALA A 716 3.76 14.30 29.55
C ALA A 716 3.38 13.75 30.92
N ALA A 717 4.32 13.07 31.61
CA ALA A 717 4.13 12.54 32.95
C ALA A 717 3.74 13.62 33.98
N ALA A 718 4.27 14.85 33.81
CA ALA A 718 3.96 15.99 34.68
C ALA A 718 2.52 16.51 34.53
N HIS A 719 1.83 16.12 33.46
CA HIS A 719 0.48 16.56 33.12
C HIS A 719 -0.54 15.41 33.15
N LEU A 720 -0.27 14.35 33.92
CA LEU A 720 -1.23 13.30 34.20
C LEU A 720 -2.20 13.71 35.31
N ARG A 721 -3.44 13.22 35.24
CA ARG A 721 -4.41 13.34 36.33
C ARG A 721 -4.00 12.46 37.52
N ALA A 722 -4.75 12.55 38.61
CA ALA A 722 -4.48 11.79 39.84
C ALA A 722 -4.48 10.26 39.64
N ASP A 723 -5.05 9.76 38.55
CA ASP A 723 -5.02 8.34 38.18
C ASP A 723 -3.69 7.89 37.57
N GLY A 724 -2.78 8.82 37.23
CA GLY A 724 -1.48 8.53 36.64
C GLY A 724 -1.52 7.98 35.21
N LEU A 725 -2.69 7.97 34.56
CA LEU A 725 -2.90 7.37 33.24
C LEU A 725 -3.58 8.32 32.25
N THR A 726 -4.40 9.24 32.75
CA THR A 726 -5.17 10.15 31.92
C THR A 726 -4.43 11.47 31.78
N LEU A 727 -4.21 11.90 30.54
CA LEU A 727 -3.63 13.21 30.24
C LEU A 727 -4.61 14.33 30.59
N LYS A 728 -4.11 15.34 31.31
CA LYS A 728 -4.79 16.61 31.57
C LYS A 728 -4.48 17.56 30.41
N TRP A 729 -5.34 17.54 29.40
CA TRP A 729 -5.14 18.34 28.18
C TRP A 729 -5.31 19.82 28.46
N TRP A 730 -6.35 20.15 29.22
CA TRP A 730 -6.72 21.53 29.55
C TRP A 730 -6.93 21.68 31.06
N ALA A 731 -6.65 22.88 31.57
CA ALA A 731 -6.89 23.25 32.96
C ALA A 731 -7.20 24.74 33.11
N GLU A 732 -8.16 25.08 33.96
CA GLU A 732 -8.54 26.48 34.23
C GLU A 732 -7.38 27.31 34.81
N ASP A 733 -6.47 26.68 35.57
CA ASP A 733 -5.28 27.30 36.16
C ASP A 733 -4.08 27.41 35.20
N GLY A 734 -4.24 26.96 33.94
CA GLY A 734 -3.17 26.94 32.93
C GLY A 734 -2.09 25.87 33.15
N SER A 735 -2.34 24.88 34.01
CA SER A 735 -1.45 23.72 34.24
C SER A 735 -1.65 22.57 33.24
N GLY A 736 -2.48 22.75 32.21
CA GLY A 736 -2.73 21.75 31.18
C GLY A 736 -1.52 21.50 30.28
N LEU A 737 -1.55 20.35 29.60
CA LEU A 737 -0.50 19.96 28.64
C LEU A 737 -0.42 20.94 27.47
N VAL A 738 -1.58 21.43 26.97
CA VAL A 738 -1.66 22.33 25.82
C VAL A 738 -0.94 23.65 26.12
N GLU A 739 -1.12 24.21 27.32
CA GLU A 739 -0.44 25.44 27.75
C GLU A 739 1.07 25.23 27.98
N ALA A 740 1.49 24.04 28.42
CA ALA A 740 2.90 23.70 28.56
C ALA A 740 3.60 23.60 27.20
N LEU A 741 2.99 22.88 26.25
CA LEU A 741 3.47 22.78 24.87
C LEU A 741 3.54 24.15 24.19
N ALA A 742 2.48 24.96 24.33
CA ALA A 742 2.46 26.31 23.76
C ALA A 742 3.60 27.19 24.26
N ARG A 743 3.91 27.13 25.57
CA ARG A 743 5.05 27.85 26.16
C ARG A 743 6.40 27.36 25.63
N ALA A 744 6.57 26.04 25.52
CA ALA A 744 7.82 25.45 25.05
C ALA A 744 8.07 25.75 23.57
N LEU A 745 7.04 25.65 22.73
CA LEU A 745 7.08 26.01 21.31
C LEU A 745 7.35 27.51 21.11
N SER A 746 6.71 28.37 21.90
CA SER A 746 6.98 29.81 21.87
C SER A 746 8.42 30.13 22.26
N ALA A 747 8.99 29.43 23.25
CA ALA A 747 10.40 29.57 23.61
C ALA A 747 11.36 29.09 22.50
N ALA A 748 10.94 28.10 21.71
CA ALA A 748 11.65 27.62 20.51
C ALA A 748 11.44 28.50 19.26
N GLY A 749 10.74 29.64 19.38
CA GLY A 749 10.53 30.59 18.29
C GLY A 749 9.40 30.22 17.31
N GLN A 750 8.56 29.23 17.64
CA GLN A 750 7.47 28.77 16.78
C GLN A 750 6.23 29.68 16.87
N PRO A 751 5.43 29.82 15.79
CA PRO A 751 4.24 30.67 15.76
C PRO A 751 3.07 30.00 16.50
N VAL A 752 2.96 30.33 17.77
CA VAL A 752 1.91 29.89 18.69
C VAL A 752 1.25 31.14 19.32
N ALA A 753 -0.03 31.04 19.66
CA ALA A 753 -0.76 32.12 20.32
C ALA A 753 -0.10 32.44 21.68
N ARG A 754 -0.15 33.71 22.11
CA ARG A 754 0.49 34.09 23.39
C ARG A 754 -0.23 33.39 24.56
N PRO A 755 0.48 32.98 25.63
CA PRO A 755 -0.16 32.47 26.83
C PRO A 755 -1.22 33.45 27.34
N GLY A 756 -2.49 33.03 27.39
CA GLY A 756 -3.64 33.87 27.78
C GLY A 756 -4.57 34.31 26.64
N GLU A 757 -4.26 34.01 25.37
CA GLU A 757 -5.22 34.11 24.26
C GLU A 757 -6.19 32.91 24.26
N ALA A 758 -7.37 33.07 23.64
CA ALA A 758 -8.51 32.15 23.77
C ALA A 758 -8.23 30.67 23.39
N VAL A 759 -7.24 30.41 22.53
CA VAL A 759 -6.78 29.05 22.19
C VAL A 759 -5.24 29.06 22.12
N PRO A 760 -4.53 28.58 23.14
CA PRO A 760 -3.06 28.69 23.22
C PRO A 760 -2.35 27.89 22.13
N LEU A 761 -2.86 26.70 21.76
CA LEU A 761 -2.32 25.89 20.66
C LEU A 761 -3.49 25.27 19.90
N PRO A 762 -3.59 25.39 18.57
CA PRO A 762 -4.70 24.82 17.82
C PRO A 762 -4.63 23.28 17.78
N PRO A 763 -5.77 22.56 17.69
CA PRO A 763 -5.79 21.09 17.67
C PRO A 763 -4.88 20.47 16.60
N GLN A 764 -4.82 21.05 15.39
CA GLN A 764 -3.94 20.54 14.35
C GLN A 764 -2.43 20.65 14.67
N ALA A 765 -2.01 21.61 15.51
CA ALA A 765 -0.60 21.72 15.91
C ALA A 765 -0.28 20.70 17.01
N LEU A 766 -1.20 20.51 17.95
CA LEU A 766 -1.08 19.50 18.99
C LEU A 766 -0.98 18.08 18.41
N ALA A 767 -1.76 17.81 17.35
CA ALA A 767 -1.68 16.57 16.59
C ALA A 767 -0.25 16.27 16.11
N ILE A 768 0.43 17.27 15.56
CA ILE A 768 1.79 17.13 15.02
C ILE A 768 2.76 16.75 16.13
N GLU A 769 2.69 17.44 17.29
CA GLU A 769 3.57 17.17 18.43
C GLU A 769 3.41 15.75 18.99
N LEU A 770 2.21 15.19 18.93
CA LEU A 770 1.89 13.86 19.46
C LEU A 770 2.25 12.70 18.53
N ILE A 771 2.82 12.97 17.35
CA ILE A 771 3.29 11.89 16.47
C ILE A 771 4.50 11.24 17.13
N VAL A 772 4.38 9.96 17.47
CA VAL A 772 5.49 9.18 18.07
C VAL A 772 6.45 8.77 16.97
N GLY A 773 7.73 9.10 17.15
CA GLY A 773 8.81 8.65 16.26
C GLY A 773 8.89 9.39 14.92
N THR A 774 9.75 8.91 14.03
CA THR A 774 9.81 9.44 12.66
C THR A 774 8.62 8.92 11.85
N PRO A 775 7.76 9.79 11.29
CA PRO A 775 6.59 9.38 10.52
C PRO A 775 6.95 8.68 9.21
N ALA A 776 8.23 8.70 8.84
CA ALA A 776 8.76 8.01 7.69
C ALA A 776 10.20 7.56 7.96
N LEU A 777 10.60 6.47 7.32
CA LEU A 777 11.97 6.00 7.27
C LEU A 777 12.61 6.44 5.97
N GLU A 778 13.64 7.27 6.09
CA GLU A 778 14.45 7.71 4.97
C GLU A 778 15.68 6.81 4.81
N LEU A 779 15.88 6.32 3.60
CA LEU A 779 16.93 5.40 3.21
C LEU A 779 17.66 5.96 1.99
N THR A 780 18.93 6.33 2.16
CA THR A 780 19.78 6.74 1.03
C THR A 780 20.29 5.51 0.30
N THR A 781 20.12 5.48 -1.02
CA THR A 781 20.59 4.36 -1.83
C THR A 781 22.09 4.49 -2.09
N PRO A 782 22.81 3.37 -2.17
CA PRO A 782 24.22 3.41 -2.55
C PRO A 782 24.36 3.84 -4.01
N PRO A 783 25.44 4.56 -4.37
CA PRO A 783 25.74 4.84 -5.76
C PRO A 783 25.87 3.54 -6.56
N ALA A 784 25.50 3.59 -7.84
CA ALA A 784 25.73 2.46 -8.73
C ALA A 784 27.22 2.11 -8.81
N ALA A 785 27.53 0.82 -8.78
CA ALA A 785 28.89 0.31 -8.91
C ALA A 785 29.36 0.28 -10.37
#